data_AF-F3FLC0-F1
#
_entry.id   AF-F3FLC0-F1
#
_cell.length_a   1.000
_cell.length_b   1.000
_cell.length_c   1.000
_cell.angle_alpha   90.00
_cell.angle_beta   90.00
_cell.angle_gamma   90.00
#
_symmetry.space_group_name_H-M   'P 1'
#
loop_
_entity.id
_entity.type
_entity.pdbx_description
1 polymer ?
#
loop_
_entity_poly.entity_id
_entity_poly.type
_entity_poly.pdbx_seq_one_letter_code
_entity_poly.pdbx_strand_id
1 'polypeptide(L)'
;MTSLYWPYWLAHYYSVLEVATIVVGLIILVSSIDDLFIDIWYWSRRLYRKFTAERRYRPLTAEQLIARDEQPLAIMVPAWLEYDVIAPMIENMVSTLDYQNYVVFVGTYINDQRTIDEVERMRRRYKQLHRVEVPHAGPTCKADCLNWVIQAIFLYEKTHSVQFAGTILHDSEDVLHPLELRLFNYLLPRKDMIQLPVVSLERNWYEWVAGTYMDEFAEWHGKDLVVRESMTDTVPSAGVGTCFSRRALMVLADENQNQPFNTESLTEDYDVGARLAKYGMQAIFVRFPVQFRVLRKSWFRKPYESTLEMPLCVREFFPDTFRTAFRQKARWTLGIGLQGWEQMGWTGSLANRYLLFRDRKGVVTSFVSILAYAILIQLLALIVLRSSGVWNTSFPTPFETTGLIQYLLVANGIALLWRILHRCYFTTVLYGWQHGLLSIPRMVVGNFVNFMAAARAWRMFLVGKVLNRKLVWDKTMHDFPSSDLIAVAPRRLGSVLLSWQAINDEKLQTALAEQQTRQVPLGRILLSHGWLDDETLAEAIAFQNDLPRVFDIASKRADSRVLADEFCLRWRVVPLQMNALGRQEIAVASPLPPDGLQQITEQLGAEPVQLIARESDIVAQLRQLQVVEGQPLPARAPLLGDLLIEQGLLDRDVFQKAMLGYRPHVHGRIGDYLVDIGVLPRETIEQAVARQHNHYRSDDQTEQPL
;
A
#
# COMPACT_ATOMS: atom_id res chain seq x y z
N MET A 1 16.76 63.05 -21.78
CA MET A 1 16.25 62.64 -23.12
C MET A 1 15.59 61.25 -23.14
N THR A 2 15.70 60.42 -22.09
CA THR A 2 15.12 59.07 -22.03
C THR A 2 13.62 59.03 -21.67
N SER A 3 13.06 60.07 -21.03
CA SER A 3 11.64 60.04 -20.60
C SER A 3 10.62 60.26 -21.72
N LEU A 4 10.98 60.91 -22.84
CA LEU A 4 10.04 61.20 -23.93
C LEU A 4 9.68 59.96 -24.77
N TYR A 5 10.58 58.97 -24.85
CA TYR A 5 10.38 57.79 -25.71
C TYR A 5 9.73 56.62 -24.96
N TRP A 6 9.76 56.63 -23.63
CA TRP A 6 9.20 55.55 -22.80
C TRP A 6 7.74 55.18 -23.15
N PRO A 7 6.81 56.13 -23.40
CA PRO A 7 5.43 55.79 -23.78
C PRO A 7 5.33 55.02 -25.11
N TYR A 8 6.22 55.30 -26.06
CA TYR A 8 6.25 54.62 -27.37
C TYR A 8 6.90 53.23 -27.29
N TRP A 9 7.95 53.07 -26.49
CA TRP A 9 8.52 51.74 -26.19
C TRP A 9 7.49 50.85 -25.51
N LEU A 10 6.73 51.40 -24.56
CA LEU A 10 5.69 50.67 -23.86
C LEU A 10 4.51 50.32 -24.79
N ALA A 11 4.15 51.22 -25.70
CA ALA A 11 3.16 50.95 -26.74
C ALA A 11 3.60 49.84 -27.71
N HIS A 12 4.88 49.83 -28.11
CA HIS A 12 5.44 48.77 -28.94
C HIS A 12 5.47 47.44 -28.19
N TYR A 13 5.85 47.47 -26.91
CA TYR A 13 5.85 46.29 -26.05
C TYR A 13 4.44 45.71 -25.89
N TYR A 14 3.46 46.56 -25.64
CA TYR A 14 2.05 46.18 -25.57
C TYR A 14 1.58 45.52 -26.87
N SER A 15 1.91 46.08 -28.04
CA SER A 15 1.59 45.45 -29.34
C SER A 15 2.24 44.07 -29.52
N VAL A 16 3.49 43.89 -29.07
CA VAL A 16 4.15 42.57 -29.07
C VAL A 16 3.42 41.59 -28.16
N LEU A 17 3.00 42.02 -26.97
CA LEU A 17 2.21 41.19 -26.06
C LEU A 17 0.85 40.81 -26.66
N GLU A 18 0.20 41.69 -27.41
CA GLU A 18 -1.05 41.39 -28.10
C GLU A 18 -0.86 40.29 -29.16
N VAL A 19 0.16 40.40 -29.99
CA VAL A 19 0.49 39.36 -30.99
C VAL A 19 0.83 38.04 -30.30
N ALA A 20 1.64 38.08 -29.22
CA ALA A 20 1.95 36.90 -28.43
C ALA A 20 0.69 36.26 -27.82
N THR A 21 -0.26 37.07 -27.37
CA THR A 21 -1.55 36.59 -26.83
C THR A 21 -2.37 35.88 -27.88
N ILE A 22 -2.41 36.38 -29.12
CA ILE A 22 -3.12 35.73 -30.22
C ILE A 22 -2.49 34.37 -30.54
N VAL A 23 -1.16 34.32 -30.68
CA VAL A 23 -0.43 33.08 -30.98
C VAL A 23 -0.62 32.04 -29.87
N VAL A 24 -0.41 32.44 -28.61
CA VAL A 24 -0.60 31.55 -27.45
C VAL A 24 -2.06 31.13 -27.32
N GLY A 25 -3.00 32.05 -27.53
CA GLY A 25 -4.44 31.79 -27.49
C GLY A 25 -4.88 30.77 -28.56
N LEU A 26 -4.33 30.83 -29.77
CA LEU A 26 -4.58 29.84 -30.82
C LEU A 26 -4.04 28.46 -30.45
N ILE A 27 -2.83 28.38 -29.90
CA ILE A 27 -2.23 27.11 -29.45
C ILE A 27 -3.07 26.50 -28.32
N ILE A 28 -3.50 27.31 -27.35
CA ILE A 28 -4.37 26.86 -26.25
C ILE A 28 -5.70 26.35 -26.81
N LEU A 29 -6.34 27.09 -27.73
CA LEU A 29 -7.61 26.69 -28.32
C LEU A 29 -7.51 25.33 -29.03
N VAL A 30 -6.46 25.14 -29.85
CA VAL A 30 -6.22 23.85 -30.52
C VAL A 30 -6.03 22.73 -29.50
N SER A 31 -5.26 22.98 -28.43
CA SER A 31 -5.09 22.00 -27.35
C SER A 31 -6.41 21.71 -26.63
N SER A 32 -7.26 22.71 -26.43
CA SER A 32 -8.55 22.56 -25.76
C SER A 32 -9.59 21.82 -26.60
N ILE A 33 -9.56 21.96 -27.93
CA ILE A 33 -10.43 21.19 -28.83
C ILE A 33 -10.12 19.68 -28.73
N ASP A 34 -8.84 19.32 -28.65
CA ASP A 34 -8.39 17.94 -28.40
C ASP A 34 -8.91 17.40 -27.06
N ASP A 35 -8.82 18.18 -25.98
CA ASP A 35 -9.38 17.79 -24.68
C ASP A 35 -10.91 17.63 -24.74
N LEU A 36 -11.60 18.55 -25.42
CA LEU A 36 -13.05 18.49 -25.60
C LEU A 36 -13.49 17.25 -26.38
N PHE A 37 -12.72 16.81 -27.38
CA PHE A 37 -13.00 15.58 -28.10
C PHE A 37 -13.00 14.35 -27.18
N ILE A 38 -12.00 14.23 -26.30
CA ILE A 38 -11.93 13.15 -25.31
C ILE A 38 -13.12 13.21 -24.34
N ASP A 39 -13.49 14.41 -23.90
CA ASP A 39 -14.63 14.60 -22.99
C ASP A 39 -15.95 14.18 -23.64
N ILE A 40 -16.21 14.63 -24.87
CA ILE A 40 -17.42 14.27 -25.63
C ILE A 40 -17.46 12.76 -25.86
N TRP A 41 -16.33 12.15 -26.22
CA TRP A 41 -16.24 10.69 -26.39
C TRP A 41 -16.57 9.94 -25.10
N TYR A 42 -15.99 10.37 -23.97
CA TYR A 42 -16.26 9.77 -22.67
C TYR A 42 -17.75 9.84 -22.30
N TRP A 43 -18.36 11.03 -22.37
CA TRP A 43 -19.74 11.23 -21.96
C TRP A 43 -20.72 10.56 -22.91
N SER A 44 -20.48 10.60 -24.22
CA SER A 44 -21.31 9.90 -25.21
C SER A 44 -21.27 8.39 -25.00
N ARG A 45 -20.09 7.80 -24.76
CA ARG A 45 -19.95 6.37 -24.45
C ARG A 45 -20.62 6.00 -23.13
N ARG A 46 -20.46 6.82 -22.08
CA ARG A 46 -21.11 6.60 -20.79
C ARG A 46 -22.64 6.62 -20.91
N LEU A 47 -23.17 7.58 -21.67
CA LEU A 47 -24.60 7.68 -21.95
C LEU A 47 -25.09 6.46 -22.77
N TYR A 48 -24.35 6.10 -23.82
CA TYR A 48 -24.67 4.93 -24.66
C TYR A 48 -24.69 3.64 -23.84
N ARG A 49 -23.68 3.37 -22.99
CA ARG A 49 -23.61 2.16 -22.16
C ARG A 49 -24.73 2.10 -21.13
N LYS A 50 -25.10 3.23 -20.54
CA LYS A 50 -26.24 3.34 -19.62
C LYS A 50 -27.56 2.92 -20.27
N PHE A 51 -27.76 3.23 -21.55
CA PHE A 51 -28.98 2.86 -22.28
C PHE A 51 -28.93 1.50 -22.98
N THR A 52 -27.75 0.92 -23.19
CA THR A 52 -27.58 -0.35 -23.93
C THR A 52 -27.01 -1.47 -23.05
N ALA A 53 -25.73 -1.41 -22.72
CA ALA A 53 -24.98 -2.48 -22.06
C ALA A 53 -25.46 -2.77 -20.65
N GLU A 54 -25.75 -1.75 -19.84
CA GLU A 54 -26.24 -1.92 -18.44
C GLU A 54 -27.63 -2.55 -18.37
N ARG A 55 -28.42 -2.45 -19.45
CA ARG A 55 -29.71 -3.14 -19.56
C ARG A 55 -29.59 -4.58 -20.04
N ARG A 56 -28.49 -4.91 -20.72
CA ARG A 56 -28.29 -6.21 -21.39
C ARG A 56 -27.44 -7.19 -20.57
N TYR A 57 -26.47 -6.68 -19.82
CA TYR A 57 -25.54 -7.50 -19.05
C TYR A 57 -25.66 -7.16 -17.57
N ARG A 58 -25.78 -8.20 -16.73
CA ARG A 58 -25.73 -8.01 -15.27
C ARG A 58 -24.30 -7.62 -14.86
N PRO A 59 -24.13 -6.61 -13.99
CA PRO A 59 -22.82 -6.27 -13.45
C PRO A 59 -22.18 -7.47 -12.75
N LEU A 60 -20.87 -7.61 -12.90
CA LEU A 60 -20.07 -8.55 -12.11
C LEU A 60 -20.22 -8.19 -10.63
N THR A 61 -20.40 -9.17 -9.76
CA THR A 61 -20.51 -8.95 -8.30
C THR A 61 -19.30 -9.51 -7.57
N ALA A 62 -19.06 -9.05 -6.34
CA ALA A 62 -17.93 -9.51 -5.53
C ALA A 62 -18.05 -11.01 -5.20
N GLU A 63 -19.28 -11.51 -4.99
CA GLU A 63 -19.53 -12.92 -4.70
C GLU A 63 -19.13 -13.82 -5.87
N GLN A 64 -19.28 -13.34 -7.11
CA GLN A 64 -18.83 -14.07 -8.31
C GLN A 64 -17.30 -14.16 -8.40
N LEU A 65 -16.58 -13.18 -7.85
CA LEU A 65 -15.11 -13.22 -7.77
C LEU A 65 -14.65 -14.24 -6.72
N ILE A 66 -15.33 -14.28 -5.57
CA ILE A 66 -15.03 -15.17 -4.45
C ILE A 66 -15.37 -16.62 -4.80
N ALA A 67 -16.49 -16.87 -5.47
CA ALA A 67 -16.97 -18.20 -5.83
C ALA A 67 -16.09 -18.93 -6.85
N ARG A 68 -15.13 -18.25 -7.47
CA ARG A 68 -14.21 -18.85 -8.44
C ARG A 68 -13.01 -19.47 -7.73
N ASP A 69 -12.70 -20.71 -8.07
CA ASP A 69 -11.51 -21.41 -7.58
C ASP A 69 -10.23 -20.62 -7.82
N GLU A 70 -9.34 -20.64 -6.84
CA GLU A 70 -8.09 -19.89 -6.86
C GLU A 70 -7.05 -20.56 -7.78
N GLN A 71 -6.52 -19.79 -8.72
CA GLN A 71 -5.38 -20.17 -9.55
C GLN A 71 -4.08 -19.70 -8.90
N PRO A 72 -2.94 -20.38 -9.09
CA PRO A 72 -1.67 -19.90 -8.55
C PRO A 72 -1.29 -18.54 -9.14
N LEU A 73 -0.98 -17.55 -8.30
CA LEU A 73 -0.56 -16.21 -8.72
C LEU A 73 0.83 -15.87 -8.16
N ALA A 74 1.63 -15.14 -8.95
CA ALA A 74 2.90 -14.60 -8.49
C ALA A 74 2.78 -13.08 -8.31
N ILE A 75 3.32 -12.52 -7.24
CA ILE A 75 3.42 -11.08 -7.02
C ILE A 75 4.89 -10.68 -7.15
N MET A 76 5.20 -9.67 -7.95
CA MET A 76 6.55 -9.12 -8.11
C MET A 76 6.62 -7.73 -7.49
N VAL A 77 7.58 -7.56 -6.56
CA VAL A 77 7.85 -6.30 -5.86
C VAL A 77 9.33 -5.95 -6.03
N PRO A 78 9.68 -4.98 -6.88
CA PRO A 78 11.07 -4.53 -7.03
C PRO A 78 11.43 -3.55 -5.92
N ALA A 79 12.53 -3.79 -5.18
CA ALA A 79 12.92 -2.96 -4.05
C ALA A 79 14.33 -2.37 -4.13
N TRP A 80 14.44 -1.05 -3.91
CA TRP A 80 15.71 -0.31 -3.86
C TRP A 80 15.66 0.86 -2.87
N LEU A 81 16.45 0.77 -1.79
CA LEU A 81 16.51 1.69 -0.65
C LEU A 81 15.16 1.87 0.06
N GLU A 82 14.42 0.77 0.21
CA GLU A 82 13.04 0.73 0.71
C GLU A 82 12.92 0.07 2.08
N TYR A 83 14.01 0.07 2.85
CA TYR A 83 14.06 -0.57 4.17
C TYR A 83 13.00 -0.01 5.14
N ASP A 84 12.54 1.23 4.96
CA ASP A 84 11.50 1.84 5.80
C ASP A 84 10.06 1.43 5.40
N VAL A 85 9.84 0.95 4.18
CA VAL A 85 8.49 0.75 3.60
C VAL A 85 8.18 -0.70 3.24
N ILE A 86 9.18 -1.50 2.89
CA ILE A 86 8.98 -2.86 2.38
C ILE A 86 8.35 -3.80 3.42
N ALA A 87 8.75 -3.69 4.70
CA ALA A 87 8.19 -4.54 5.74
C ALA A 87 6.72 -4.17 6.03
N PRO A 88 6.36 -2.89 6.28
CA PRO A 88 4.96 -2.48 6.39
C PRO A 88 4.09 -2.88 5.18
N MET A 89 4.62 -2.78 3.96
CA MET A 89 3.91 -3.18 2.74
C MET A 89 3.63 -4.68 2.70
N ILE A 90 4.63 -5.53 2.94
CA ILE A 90 4.45 -6.99 2.95
C ILE A 90 3.46 -7.39 4.04
N GLU A 91 3.58 -6.80 5.23
CA GLU A 91 2.66 -7.02 6.34
C GLU A 91 1.22 -6.62 5.98
N ASN A 92 1.04 -5.43 5.39
CA ASN A 92 -0.27 -4.96 4.97
C ASN A 92 -0.86 -5.85 3.87
N MET A 93 -0.07 -6.20 2.86
CA MET A 93 -0.45 -7.08 1.76
C MET A 93 -0.94 -8.43 2.28
N VAL A 94 -0.14 -9.14 3.09
CA VAL A 94 -0.52 -10.47 3.59
C VAL A 94 -1.76 -10.40 4.49
N SER A 95 -1.89 -9.35 5.30
CA SER A 95 -3.06 -9.19 6.18
C SER A 95 -4.34 -8.74 5.46
N THR A 96 -4.22 -8.18 4.26
CA THR A 96 -5.35 -7.59 3.51
C THR A 96 -5.87 -8.51 2.41
N LEU A 97 -5.00 -9.26 1.74
CA LEU A 97 -5.37 -10.10 0.61
C LEU A 97 -6.23 -11.30 1.03
N ASP A 98 -7.44 -11.42 0.45
CA ASP A 98 -8.33 -12.58 0.62
C ASP A 98 -8.07 -13.62 -0.48
N TYR A 99 -6.88 -14.21 -0.43
CA TYR A 99 -6.37 -15.20 -1.37
C TYR A 99 -5.35 -16.10 -0.68
N GLN A 100 -5.28 -17.37 -1.05
CA GLN A 100 -4.33 -18.34 -0.46
C GLN A 100 -3.28 -18.79 -1.48
N ASN A 101 -3.65 -19.00 -2.74
CA ASN A 101 -2.74 -19.55 -3.76
C ASN A 101 -1.85 -18.48 -4.42
N TYR A 102 -1.02 -17.79 -3.64
CA TYR A 102 -0.07 -16.81 -4.17
C TYR A 102 1.34 -16.94 -3.58
N VAL A 103 2.32 -16.45 -4.33
CA VAL A 103 3.73 -16.38 -3.91
C VAL A 103 4.25 -14.97 -4.19
N VAL A 104 4.95 -14.36 -3.22
CA VAL A 104 5.50 -13.01 -3.33
C VAL A 104 6.99 -13.09 -3.63
N PHE A 105 7.44 -12.42 -4.68
CA PHE A 105 8.83 -12.33 -5.10
C PHE A 105 9.31 -10.89 -4.93
N VAL A 106 10.25 -10.67 -4.01
CA VAL A 106 10.82 -9.35 -3.73
C VAL A 106 12.23 -9.26 -4.28
N GLY A 107 12.45 -8.41 -5.28
CA GLY A 107 13.76 -8.17 -5.87
C GLY A 107 14.59 -7.22 -5.01
N THR A 108 15.81 -7.61 -4.65
CA THR A 108 16.73 -6.81 -3.82
C THR A 108 18.12 -6.78 -4.45
N TYR A 109 18.79 -5.63 -4.38
CA TYR A 109 20.14 -5.45 -4.91
C TYR A 109 21.21 -5.80 -3.88
N ILE A 110 22.30 -6.43 -4.30
CA ILE A 110 23.40 -6.87 -3.41
C ILE A 110 24.04 -5.75 -2.57
N ASN A 111 23.95 -4.48 -3.00
CA ASN A 111 24.54 -3.35 -2.30
C ASN A 111 23.56 -2.61 -1.37
N ASP A 112 22.36 -3.14 -1.17
CA ASP A 112 21.34 -2.58 -0.26
C ASP A 112 21.05 -3.54 0.90
N GLN A 113 22.03 -3.64 1.82
CA GLN A 113 21.93 -4.55 2.95
C GLN A 113 20.74 -4.26 3.86
N ARG A 114 20.36 -2.98 4.02
CA ARG A 114 19.26 -2.59 4.91
C ARG A 114 17.93 -3.15 4.42
N THR A 115 17.65 -3.05 3.12
CA THR A 115 16.43 -3.63 2.54
C THR A 115 16.49 -5.15 2.52
N ILE A 116 17.66 -5.76 2.27
CA ILE A 116 17.84 -7.22 2.36
C ILE A 116 17.49 -7.74 3.75
N ASP A 117 17.99 -7.10 4.80
CA ASP A 117 17.78 -7.53 6.19
C ASP A 117 16.28 -7.48 6.57
N GLU A 118 15.56 -6.46 6.13
CA GLU A 118 14.12 -6.31 6.34
C GLU A 118 13.32 -7.39 5.58
N VAL A 119 13.65 -7.66 4.31
CA VAL A 119 12.99 -8.70 3.51
C VAL A 119 13.27 -10.10 4.08
N GLU A 120 14.50 -10.39 4.50
CA GLU A 120 14.84 -11.66 5.15
C GLU A 120 14.16 -11.82 6.51
N ARG A 121 14.01 -10.73 7.28
CA ARG A 121 13.19 -10.75 8.51
C ARG A 121 11.74 -11.14 8.19
N MET A 122 11.14 -10.55 7.18
CA MET A 122 9.76 -10.86 6.77
C MET A 122 9.64 -12.28 6.18
N ARG A 123 10.66 -12.79 5.50
CA ARG A 123 10.67 -14.13 4.91
C ARG A 123 10.64 -15.23 5.97
N ARG A 124 11.23 -15.00 7.14
CA ARG A 124 11.12 -15.92 8.28
C ARG A 124 9.68 -16.04 8.78
N ARG A 125 8.89 -14.98 8.64
CA ARG A 125 7.50 -14.90 9.09
C ARG A 125 6.51 -15.42 8.05
N TYR A 126 6.71 -15.07 6.77
CA TYR A 126 5.79 -15.41 5.68
C TYR A 126 6.42 -16.43 4.74
N LYS A 127 5.95 -17.68 4.80
CA LYS A 127 6.49 -18.77 3.97
C LYS A 127 6.27 -18.56 2.48
N GLN A 128 5.21 -17.83 2.09
CA GLN A 128 4.97 -17.48 0.69
C GLN A 128 5.88 -16.37 0.14
N LEU A 129 6.80 -15.80 0.95
CA LEU A 129 7.72 -14.76 0.53
C LEU A 129 9.07 -15.32 0.07
N HIS A 130 9.47 -14.95 -1.14
CA HIS A 130 10.75 -15.30 -1.74
C HIS A 130 11.55 -14.03 -2.04
N ARG A 131 12.73 -13.91 -1.44
CA ARG A 131 13.69 -12.88 -1.83
C ARG A 131 14.38 -13.30 -3.13
N VAL A 132 14.45 -12.38 -4.09
CA VAL A 132 15.21 -12.52 -5.33
C VAL A 132 16.41 -11.59 -5.24
N GLU A 133 17.58 -12.13 -5.50
CA GLU A 133 18.83 -11.37 -5.48
C GLU A 133 19.17 -10.88 -6.88
N VAL A 134 19.35 -9.56 -7.01
CA VAL A 134 19.85 -8.92 -8.23
C VAL A 134 21.38 -8.88 -8.13
N PRO A 135 22.11 -9.61 -8.99
CA PRO A 135 23.52 -9.99 -8.76
C PRO A 135 24.54 -8.85 -8.94
N HIS A 136 24.11 -7.63 -9.25
CA HIS A 136 24.98 -6.48 -9.44
C HIS A 136 24.49 -5.27 -8.63
N ALA A 137 25.40 -4.34 -8.36
CA ALA A 137 25.10 -3.16 -7.57
C ALA A 137 24.09 -2.22 -8.27
N GLY A 138 23.06 -1.81 -7.54
CA GLY A 138 22.14 -0.75 -7.93
C GLY A 138 22.72 0.67 -7.67
N PRO A 139 22.03 1.73 -8.11
CA PRO A 139 20.78 1.68 -8.87
C PRO A 139 21.03 1.34 -10.34
N THR A 140 20.21 0.46 -10.91
CA THR A 140 20.14 0.23 -12.37
C THR A 140 18.84 0.81 -12.92
N CYS A 141 17.80 0.02 -13.15
CA CYS A 141 16.43 0.43 -13.45
C CYS A 141 15.43 -0.62 -12.93
N LYS A 142 14.17 -0.25 -12.69
CA LYS A 142 13.15 -1.20 -12.19
C LYS A 142 12.94 -2.35 -13.16
N ALA A 143 12.91 -2.10 -14.47
CA ALA A 143 12.89 -3.12 -15.51
C ALA A 143 13.91 -4.24 -15.30
N ASP A 144 15.15 -3.87 -14.92
CA ASP A 144 16.24 -4.82 -14.70
C ASP A 144 15.98 -5.69 -13.46
N CYS A 145 15.59 -5.08 -12.34
CA CYS A 145 15.13 -5.81 -11.15
C CYS A 145 13.94 -6.74 -11.46
N LEU A 146 12.97 -6.28 -12.24
CA LEU A 146 11.79 -7.06 -12.63
C LEU A 146 12.15 -8.25 -13.53
N ASN A 147 13.11 -8.09 -14.44
CA ASN A 147 13.59 -9.18 -15.28
C ASN A 147 14.21 -10.30 -14.44
N TRP A 148 15.02 -9.97 -13.43
CA TRP A 148 15.55 -10.95 -12.47
C TRP A 148 14.44 -11.63 -11.65
N VAL A 149 13.43 -10.87 -11.22
CA VAL A 149 12.26 -11.43 -10.53
C VAL A 149 11.49 -12.41 -11.42
N ILE A 150 11.25 -12.08 -12.69
CA ILE A 150 10.59 -13.02 -13.63
C ILE A 150 11.41 -14.29 -13.83
N GLN A 151 12.72 -14.18 -13.97
CA GLN A 151 13.58 -15.37 -14.09
C GLN A 151 13.48 -16.26 -12.85
N ALA A 152 13.43 -15.65 -11.65
CA ALA A 152 13.20 -16.39 -10.41
C ALA A 152 11.81 -17.03 -10.35
N ILE A 153 10.77 -16.37 -10.86
CA ILE A 153 9.43 -16.94 -10.98
C ILE A 153 9.45 -18.18 -11.90
N PHE A 154 10.05 -18.08 -13.08
CA PHE A 154 10.17 -19.23 -13.99
C PHE A 154 11.01 -20.36 -13.43
N LEU A 155 12.05 -20.05 -12.64
CA LEU A 155 12.80 -21.06 -11.90
C LEU A 155 11.92 -21.73 -10.85
N TYR A 156 11.16 -20.95 -10.09
CA TYR A 156 10.24 -21.45 -9.07
C TYR A 156 9.17 -22.38 -9.65
N GLU A 157 8.59 -22.02 -10.81
CA GLU A 157 7.65 -22.89 -11.54
C GLU A 157 8.26 -24.27 -11.82
N LYS A 158 9.52 -24.29 -12.29
CA LYS A 158 10.24 -25.53 -12.62
C LYS A 158 10.57 -26.35 -11.37
N THR A 159 11.03 -25.71 -10.29
CA THR A 159 11.49 -26.43 -9.09
C THR A 159 10.33 -26.96 -8.25
N HIS A 160 9.20 -26.24 -8.22
CA HIS A 160 8.03 -26.62 -7.40
C HIS A 160 6.90 -27.28 -8.20
N SER A 161 7.09 -27.48 -9.51
CA SER A 161 6.06 -28.05 -10.41
C SER A 161 4.72 -27.29 -10.35
N VAL A 162 4.78 -25.96 -10.18
CA VAL A 162 3.62 -25.07 -10.17
C VAL A 162 3.64 -24.25 -11.46
N GLN A 163 2.46 -23.92 -11.99
CA GLN A 163 2.31 -22.95 -13.07
C GLN A 163 1.46 -21.79 -12.59
N PHE A 164 2.05 -20.59 -12.59
CA PHE A 164 1.32 -19.38 -12.23
C PHE A 164 0.39 -18.99 -13.38
N ALA A 165 -0.88 -18.72 -13.11
CA ALA A 165 -1.81 -18.24 -14.12
C ALA A 165 -1.47 -16.81 -14.56
N GLY A 166 -0.95 -16.00 -13.65
CA GLY A 166 -0.47 -14.65 -13.93
C GLY A 166 0.48 -14.12 -12.87
N THR A 167 1.13 -13.01 -13.21
CA THR A 167 2.07 -12.29 -12.35
C THR A 167 1.62 -10.85 -12.19
N ILE A 168 1.57 -10.38 -10.94
CA ILE A 168 1.08 -9.06 -10.55
C ILE A 168 2.26 -8.18 -10.15
N LEU A 169 2.35 -6.98 -10.73
CA LEU A 169 3.36 -5.97 -10.40
C LEU A 169 2.82 -4.99 -9.35
N HIS A 170 3.56 -4.87 -8.24
CA HIS A 170 3.33 -3.90 -7.18
C HIS A 170 4.61 -3.15 -6.83
N ASP A 171 4.47 -1.89 -6.42
CA ASP A 171 5.54 -1.12 -5.78
C ASP A 171 5.48 -1.30 -4.25
N SER A 172 6.59 -0.98 -3.57
CA SER A 172 6.77 -1.15 -2.13
C SER A 172 5.91 -0.24 -1.25
N GLU A 173 5.18 0.68 -1.87
CA GLU A 173 4.34 1.69 -1.24
C GLU A 173 2.85 1.48 -1.51
N ASP A 174 2.50 0.42 -2.24
CA ASP A 174 1.14 0.11 -2.65
C ASP A 174 0.29 -0.38 -1.47
N VAL A 175 -0.90 0.20 -1.33
CA VAL A 175 -1.98 -0.27 -0.46
C VAL A 175 -3.00 -1.02 -1.30
N LEU A 176 -3.20 -2.28 -0.94
CA LEU A 176 -4.01 -3.24 -1.69
C LEU A 176 -5.44 -3.33 -1.16
N HIS A 177 -6.29 -4.04 -1.90
CA HIS A 177 -7.67 -4.32 -1.50
C HIS A 177 -7.94 -5.84 -1.51
N PRO A 178 -8.74 -6.39 -0.58
CA PRO A 178 -8.92 -7.84 -0.45
C PRO A 178 -9.35 -8.57 -1.73
N LEU A 179 -10.20 -7.94 -2.55
CA LEU A 179 -10.73 -8.49 -3.80
C LEU A 179 -9.78 -8.40 -5.01
N GLU A 180 -8.59 -7.85 -4.86
CA GLU A 180 -7.65 -7.61 -5.96
C GLU A 180 -7.26 -8.89 -6.70
N LEU A 181 -6.67 -9.86 -6.00
CA LEU A 181 -6.26 -11.13 -6.60
C LEU A 181 -7.45 -11.94 -7.12
N ARG A 182 -8.61 -11.84 -6.47
CA ARG A 182 -9.86 -12.47 -6.94
C ARG A 182 -10.31 -11.92 -8.28
N LEU A 183 -10.20 -10.60 -8.49
CA LEU A 183 -10.52 -9.97 -9.76
C LEU A 183 -9.55 -10.41 -10.87
N PHE A 184 -8.24 -10.43 -10.59
CA PHE A 184 -7.26 -10.93 -11.55
C PHE A 184 -7.50 -12.40 -11.91
N ASN A 185 -7.69 -13.27 -10.92
CA ASN A 185 -8.04 -14.68 -11.10
C ASN A 185 -9.28 -14.87 -12.00
N TYR A 186 -10.29 -14.02 -11.85
CA TYR A 186 -11.49 -14.07 -12.67
C TYR A 186 -11.23 -13.73 -14.14
N LEU A 187 -10.32 -12.79 -14.41
CA LEU A 187 -10.11 -12.19 -15.74
C LEU A 187 -8.99 -12.84 -16.55
N LEU A 188 -7.94 -13.37 -15.91
CA LEU A 188 -6.78 -14.00 -16.54
C LEU A 188 -7.09 -15.04 -17.63
N PRO A 189 -8.16 -15.88 -17.52
CA PRO A 189 -8.50 -16.81 -18.61
C PRO A 189 -8.91 -16.13 -19.93
N ARG A 190 -9.29 -14.85 -19.88
CA ARG A 190 -9.82 -14.10 -21.02
C ARG A 190 -8.94 -12.90 -21.40
N LYS A 191 -8.02 -12.50 -20.52
CA LYS A 191 -7.26 -11.26 -20.63
C LYS A 191 -5.80 -11.52 -20.31
N ASP A 192 -4.93 -11.00 -21.16
CA ASP A 192 -3.48 -11.19 -21.10
C ASP A 192 -2.79 -10.11 -20.28
N MET A 193 -3.37 -8.92 -20.22
CA MET A 193 -2.90 -7.82 -19.41
C MET A 193 -4.09 -7.11 -18.78
N ILE A 194 -4.10 -7.00 -17.46
CA ILE A 194 -5.17 -6.40 -16.68
C ILE A 194 -4.57 -5.25 -15.89
N GLN A 195 -5.01 -4.03 -16.18
CA GLN A 195 -4.58 -2.83 -15.46
C GLN A 195 -5.69 -2.35 -14.53
N LEU A 196 -5.35 -2.18 -13.25
CA LEU A 196 -6.21 -1.48 -12.29
C LEU A 196 -5.94 0.04 -12.33
N PRO A 197 -6.93 0.87 -11.99
CA PRO A 197 -6.71 2.28 -11.69
C PRO A 197 -5.66 2.46 -10.58
N VAL A 198 -4.86 3.52 -10.69
CA VAL A 198 -3.95 3.97 -9.63
C VAL A 198 -4.52 5.26 -9.06
N VAL A 199 -4.58 5.38 -7.75
CA VAL A 199 -5.21 6.52 -7.08
C VAL A 199 -4.32 6.99 -5.94
N SER A 200 -4.02 8.29 -5.88
CA SER A 200 -3.30 8.87 -4.75
C SER A 200 -4.08 8.67 -3.45
N LEU A 201 -3.39 8.29 -2.38
CA LEU A 201 -3.93 8.37 -1.02
C LEU A 201 -4.33 9.83 -0.71
N GLU A 202 -5.32 9.99 0.18
CA GLU A 202 -5.87 11.28 0.55
C GLU A 202 -4.83 12.07 1.36
N ARG A 203 -4.59 13.32 0.95
CA ARG A 203 -3.62 14.23 1.57
C ARG A 203 -4.33 15.31 2.36
N ASN A 204 -3.64 15.95 3.31
CA ASN A 204 -4.21 17.08 4.03
C ASN A 204 -4.49 18.25 3.06
N TRP A 205 -5.46 19.10 3.41
CA TRP A 205 -5.91 20.20 2.56
C TRP A 205 -4.80 21.22 2.21
N TYR A 206 -3.78 21.35 3.07
CA TYR A 206 -2.66 22.27 2.91
C TYR A 206 -1.48 21.67 2.12
N GLU A 207 -1.50 20.37 1.81
CA GLU A 207 -0.46 19.71 1.01
C GLU A 207 -0.71 19.94 -0.48
N TRP A 208 -0.54 21.19 -0.92
CA TRP A 208 -0.90 21.66 -2.26
C TRP A 208 -0.27 20.85 -3.40
N VAL A 209 1.03 20.51 -3.29
CA VAL A 209 1.76 19.77 -4.32
C VAL A 209 1.29 18.33 -4.39
N ALA A 210 1.22 17.64 -3.25
CA ALA A 210 0.72 16.27 -3.18
C ALA A 210 -0.73 16.18 -3.71
N GLY A 211 -1.56 17.17 -3.39
CA GLY A 211 -2.93 17.28 -3.88
C GLY A 211 -3.05 17.35 -5.40
N THR A 212 -2.02 17.83 -6.12
CA THR A 212 -2.06 17.84 -7.60
C THR A 212 -2.13 16.43 -8.19
N TYR A 213 -1.52 15.43 -7.53
CA TYR A 213 -1.60 14.02 -7.94
C TYR A 213 -3.00 13.46 -7.75
N MET A 214 -3.65 13.77 -6.61
CA MET A 214 -5.05 13.41 -6.38
C MET A 214 -5.93 13.89 -7.53
N ASP A 215 -5.82 15.17 -7.89
CA ASP A 215 -6.70 15.76 -8.88
C ASP A 215 -6.39 15.25 -10.31
N GLU A 216 -5.11 15.06 -10.66
CA GLU A 216 -4.70 14.58 -11.98
C GLU A 216 -5.02 13.10 -12.20
N PHE A 217 -4.73 12.24 -11.23
CA PHE A 217 -5.00 10.80 -11.33
C PHE A 217 -6.51 10.53 -11.34
N ALA A 218 -7.30 11.27 -10.56
CA ALA A 218 -8.75 11.15 -10.56
C ALA A 218 -9.35 11.36 -11.96
N GLU A 219 -8.88 12.39 -12.67
CA GLU A 219 -9.34 12.66 -14.03
C GLU A 219 -8.75 11.65 -15.03
N TRP A 220 -7.45 11.38 -14.97
CA TRP A 220 -6.76 10.54 -15.96
C TRP A 220 -7.23 9.07 -15.90
N HIS A 221 -7.24 8.44 -14.73
CA HIS A 221 -7.76 7.08 -14.56
C HIS A 221 -9.30 7.02 -14.59
N GLY A 222 -9.98 8.13 -14.26
CA GLY A 222 -11.43 8.23 -14.30
C GLY A 222 -12.01 8.36 -15.71
N LYS A 223 -11.25 8.94 -16.64
CA LYS A 223 -11.69 9.34 -17.98
C LYS A 223 -10.70 8.94 -19.08
N ASP A 224 -9.49 9.49 -19.10
CA ASP A 224 -8.57 9.40 -20.24
C ASP A 224 -8.19 7.96 -20.59
N LEU A 225 -7.84 7.13 -19.59
CA LEU A 225 -7.52 5.72 -19.84
C LEU A 225 -8.74 4.90 -20.32
N VAL A 226 -9.93 5.22 -19.83
CA VAL A 226 -11.17 4.57 -20.25
C VAL A 226 -11.46 4.88 -21.71
N VAL A 227 -11.20 6.11 -22.16
CA VAL A 227 -11.34 6.52 -23.57
C VAL A 227 -10.26 5.86 -24.43
N ARG A 228 -9.03 5.78 -23.95
CA ARG A 228 -7.92 5.11 -24.65
C ARG A 228 -8.20 3.64 -24.91
N GLU A 229 -8.54 2.87 -23.88
CA GLU A 229 -8.90 1.45 -23.98
C GLU A 229 -10.00 1.28 -25.04
N SER A 230 -11.05 2.08 -24.89
CA SER A 230 -12.21 2.16 -25.77
C SER A 230 -11.90 2.38 -27.26
N MET A 231 -10.86 3.13 -27.57
CA MET A 231 -10.52 3.54 -28.95
C MET A 231 -9.50 2.62 -29.62
N THR A 232 -8.69 1.91 -28.84
CA THR A 232 -7.53 1.17 -29.36
C THR A 232 -7.49 -0.29 -28.94
N ASP A 233 -8.33 -0.73 -28.00
CA ASP A 233 -8.25 -2.02 -27.31
C ASP A 233 -6.86 -2.28 -26.68
N THR A 234 -6.08 -1.21 -26.48
CA THR A 234 -4.76 -1.24 -25.83
C THR A 234 -4.77 -0.35 -24.61
N VAL A 235 -4.06 -0.78 -23.57
CA VAL A 235 -3.92 -0.06 -22.30
C VAL A 235 -2.45 -0.07 -21.92
N PRO A 236 -1.84 1.08 -21.62
CA PRO A 236 -0.48 1.12 -21.09
C PRO A 236 -0.48 0.59 -19.67
N SER A 237 0.62 -0.06 -19.24
CA SER A 237 0.76 -0.38 -17.83
C SER A 237 1.18 0.89 -17.08
N ALA A 238 0.61 1.07 -15.89
CA ALA A 238 0.98 2.13 -14.96
C ALA A 238 2.23 1.78 -14.12
N GLY A 239 2.77 0.58 -14.28
CA GLY A 239 3.90 0.08 -13.50
C GLY A 239 3.59 -0.41 -12.10
N VAL A 240 2.32 -0.35 -11.70
CA VAL A 240 1.76 -0.92 -10.48
C VAL A 240 0.33 -1.38 -10.74
N GLY A 241 -0.20 -2.27 -9.91
CA GLY A 241 -1.57 -2.79 -10.07
C GLY A 241 -1.85 -3.44 -11.42
N THR A 242 -0.81 -4.02 -12.03
CA THR A 242 -0.87 -4.65 -13.35
C THR A 242 -0.68 -6.14 -13.23
N CYS A 243 -1.60 -6.92 -13.79
CA CYS A 243 -1.48 -8.36 -13.87
C CYS A 243 -1.23 -8.80 -15.31
N PHE A 244 -0.17 -9.58 -15.52
CA PHE A 244 0.18 -10.20 -16.80
C PHE A 244 -0.15 -11.68 -16.76
N SER A 245 -0.81 -12.21 -17.79
CA SER A 245 -0.99 -13.64 -17.93
C SER A 245 0.36 -14.32 -18.16
N ARG A 246 0.46 -15.60 -17.79
CA ARG A 246 1.66 -16.40 -18.09
C ARG A 246 2.00 -16.37 -19.58
N ARG A 247 0.99 -16.43 -20.44
CA ARG A 247 1.15 -16.34 -21.90
C ARG A 247 1.78 -15.01 -22.32
N ALA A 248 1.32 -13.90 -21.74
CA ALA A 248 1.88 -12.58 -22.01
C ALA A 248 3.36 -12.52 -21.65
N LEU A 249 3.74 -12.99 -20.46
CA LEU A 249 5.14 -12.99 -20.03
C LEU A 249 6.03 -13.87 -20.90
N MET A 250 5.55 -15.04 -21.32
CA MET A 250 6.31 -15.92 -22.22
C MET A 250 6.61 -15.22 -23.55
N VAL A 251 5.62 -14.55 -24.15
CA VAL A 251 5.84 -13.82 -25.42
C VAL A 251 6.79 -12.65 -25.25
N LEU A 252 6.68 -11.90 -24.15
CA LEU A 252 7.60 -10.79 -23.86
C LEU A 252 9.03 -11.29 -23.59
N ALA A 253 9.18 -12.45 -22.94
CA ALA A 253 10.48 -13.08 -22.70
C ALA A 253 11.11 -13.57 -24.01
N ASP A 254 10.34 -14.21 -24.88
CA ASP A 254 10.79 -14.71 -26.19
C ASP A 254 11.24 -13.57 -27.12
N GLU A 255 10.59 -12.41 -27.05
CA GLU A 255 10.94 -11.23 -27.86
C GLU A 255 12.33 -10.66 -27.54
N ASN A 256 12.78 -10.76 -26.28
CA ASN A 256 13.93 -10.01 -25.80
C ASN A 256 14.87 -10.85 -24.90
N GLN A 257 15.35 -12.00 -25.39
CA GLN A 257 16.37 -12.83 -24.71
C GLN A 257 16.09 -13.11 -23.22
N ASN A 258 14.83 -13.42 -22.86
CA ASN A 258 14.35 -13.59 -21.48
C ASN A 258 14.41 -12.33 -20.60
N GLN A 259 14.30 -11.14 -21.21
CA GLN A 259 14.14 -9.85 -20.53
C GLN A 259 12.82 -9.19 -20.95
N PRO A 260 11.68 -9.60 -20.36
CA PRO A 260 10.36 -9.06 -20.70
C PRO A 260 10.26 -7.54 -20.65
N PHE A 261 10.93 -6.89 -19.71
CA PHE A 261 10.93 -5.44 -19.53
C PHE A 261 12.16 -4.79 -20.15
N ASN A 262 11.94 -3.69 -20.88
CA ASN A 262 12.99 -2.98 -21.57
C ASN A 262 13.83 -2.14 -20.60
N THR A 263 15.12 -2.49 -20.44
CA THR A 263 16.05 -1.79 -19.54
C THR A 263 16.56 -0.44 -20.08
N GLU A 264 16.34 -0.16 -21.37
CA GLU A 264 16.75 1.10 -22.02
C GLU A 264 15.71 2.22 -21.89
N SER A 265 14.49 1.89 -21.45
CA SER A 265 13.39 2.83 -21.20
C SER A 265 13.28 3.16 -19.71
N LEU A 266 12.99 4.42 -19.37
CA LEU A 266 12.62 4.80 -18.00
C LEU A 266 11.14 4.53 -17.68
N THR A 267 10.37 4.07 -18.65
CA THR A 267 8.96 3.68 -18.53
C THR A 267 8.77 2.36 -19.24
N GLU A 268 9.42 1.32 -18.71
CA GLU A 268 9.37 -0.05 -19.21
C GLU A 268 7.94 -0.57 -19.30
N ASP A 269 7.09 -0.20 -18.34
CA ASP A 269 5.72 -0.69 -18.24
C ASP A 269 4.81 -0.13 -19.34
N TYR A 270 5.09 1.11 -19.78
CA TYR A 270 4.27 1.79 -20.77
C TYR A 270 4.37 1.11 -22.15
N ASP A 271 5.52 0.52 -22.48
CA ASP A 271 5.75 -0.12 -23.78
C ASP A 271 5.13 -1.51 -23.92
N VAL A 272 4.93 -2.19 -22.79
CA VAL A 272 4.47 -3.58 -22.75
C VAL A 272 3.10 -3.72 -23.39
N GLY A 273 2.18 -2.80 -23.11
CA GLY A 273 0.84 -2.82 -23.70
C GLY A 273 0.86 -2.74 -25.24
N ALA A 274 1.75 -1.92 -25.80
CA ALA A 274 1.91 -1.79 -27.24
C ALA A 274 2.59 -3.02 -27.87
N ARG A 275 3.54 -3.64 -27.17
CA ARG A 275 4.22 -4.87 -27.60
C ARG A 275 3.25 -6.05 -27.62
N LEU A 276 2.49 -6.25 -26.54
CA LEU A 276 1.47 -7.31 -26.46
C LEU A 276 0.39 -7.17 -27.53
N ALA A 277 -0.01 -5.93 -27.87
CA ALA A 277 -0.98 -5.67 -28.93
C ALA A 277 -0.51 -6.14 -30.32
N LYS A 278 0.81 -6.10 -30.61
CA LYS A 278 1.37 -6.61 -31.88
C LYS A 278 1.17 -8.12 -32.03
N TYR A 279 1.08 -8.85 -30.92
CA TYR A 279 0.81 -10.28 -30.87
C TYR A 279 -0.70 -10.61 -30.73
N GLY A 280 -1.58 -9.61 -30.87
CA GLY A 280 -3.03 -9.80 -30.79
C GLY A 280 -3.53 -10.16 -29.39
N MET A 281 -2.74 -9.89 -28.34
CA MET A 281 -3.12 -10.16 -26.96
C MET A 281 -4.16 -9.18 -26.44
N GLN A 282 -4.99 -9.63 -25.50
CA GLN A 282 -6.09 -8.82 -24.99
C GLN A 282 -5.72 -8.09 -23.70
N ALA A 283 -5.58 -6.77 -23.78
CA ALA A 283 -5.47 -5.90 -22.62
C ALA A 283 -6.86 -5.40 -22.16
N ILE A 284 -6.99 -5.05 -20.88
CA ILE A 284 -8.20 -4.42 -20.33
C ILE A 284 -7.85 -3.43 -19.21
N PHE A 285 -8.58 -2.31 -19.16
CA PHE A 285 -8.53 -1.37 -18.04
C PHE A 285 -9.79 -1.54 -17.19
N VAL A 286 -9.66 -2.18 -16.03
CA VAL A 286 -10.83 -2.68 -15.29
C VAL A 286 -11.28 -1.69 -14.23
N ARG A 287 -12.55 -1.32 -14.28
CA ARG A 287 -13.21 -0.51 -13.23
C ARG A 287 -14.30 -1.34 -12.57
N PHE A 288 -13.92 -2.02 -11.51
CA PHE A 288 -14.83 -2.82 -10.69
C PHE A 288 -15.16 -2.06 -9.40
N PRO A 289 -16.42 -1.68 -9.12
CA PRO A 289 -16.75 -0.90 -7.93
C PRO A 289 -16.56 -1.74 -6.66
N VAL A 290 -15.86 -1.19 -5.67
CA VAL A 290 -15.68 -1.79 -4.35
C VAL A 290 -15.83 -0.75 -3.24
N GLN A 291 -16.04 -1.24 -2.03
CA GLN A 291 -16.16 -0.40 -0.84
C GLN A 291 -14.83 -0.36 -0.09
N PHE A 292 -14.23 0.82 -0.02
CA PHE A 292 -13.07 1.08 0.82
C PHE A 292 -13.50 1.63 2.18
N ARG A 293 -12.89 1.13 3.25
CA ARG A 293 -12.96 1.77 4.57
C ARG A 293 -11.86 2.82 4.65
N VAL A 294 -12.25 4.07 4.87
CA VAL A 294 -11.32 5.20 4.97
C VAL A 294 -11.58 6.00 6.24
N LEU A 295 -10.50 6.37 6.93
CA LEU A 295 -10.54 7.33 8.03
C LEU A 295 -10.49 8.74 7.43
N ARG A 296 -11.62 9.45 7.45
CA ARG A 296 -11.69 10.82 6.93
C ARG A 296 -11.41 11.83 8.03
N LYS A 297 -10.52 12.78 7.72
CA LYS A 297 -10.29 13.97 8.54
C LYS A 297 -11.17 15.09 8.01
N SER A 298 -12.04 15.63 8.85
CA SER A 298 -12.85 16.81 8.52
C SER A 298 -12.20 18.05 9.11
N TRP A 299 -12.34 19.20 8.44
CA TRP A 299 -11.86 20.49 8.96
C TRP A 299 -12.43 20.87 10.33
N PHE A 300 -13.63 20.39 10.64
CA PHE A 300 -14.37 20.78 11.84
C PHE A 300 -14.80 19.60 12.72
N ARG A 301 -14.46 18.37 12.34
CA ARG A 301 -14.86 17.15 13.05
C ARG A 301 -13.65 16.26 13.27
N LYS A 302 -13.61 15.58 14.42
CA LYS A 302 -12.64 14.51 14.69
C LYS A 302 -12.66 13.47 13.56
N PRO A 303 -11.52 12.79 13.32
CA PRO A 303 -11.46 11.72 12.33
C PRO A 303 -12.62 10.75 12.53
N TYR A 304 -13.28 10.38 11.44
CA TYR A 304 -14.39 9.43 11.45
C TYR A 304 -14.23 8.40 10.35
N GLU A 305 -14.63 7.17 10.62
CA GLU A 305 -14.64 6.12 9.61
C GLU A 305 -15.79 6.34 8.62
N SER A 306 -15.47 6.21 7.34
CA SER A 306 -16.41 6.34 6.25
C SER A 306 -16.16 5.24 5.23
N THR A 307 -17.23 4.68 4.69
CA THR A 307 -17.15 3.76 3.55
C THR A 307 -17.26 4.56 2.26
N LEU A 308 -16.26 4.45 1.39
CA LEU A 308 -16.22 5.08 0.08
C LEU A 308 -16.38 4.01 -1.00
N GLU A 309 -17.41 4.15 -1.83
CA GLU A 309 -17.53 3.34 -3.04
C GLU A 309 -16.72 3.96 -4.17
N MET A 310 -15.70 3.25 -4.64
CA MET A 310 -14.86 3.68 -5.74
C MET A 310 -14.35 2.46 -6.52
N PRO A 311 -13.83 2.62 -7.76
CA PRO A 311 -13.24 1.52 -8.48
C PRO A 311 -12.11 0.86 -7.67
N LEU A 312 -12.03 -0.46 -7.72
CA LEU A 312 -10.91 -1.24 -7.23
C LEU A 312 -9.64 -0.67 -7.85
N CYS A 313 -8.73 -0.25 -7.01
CA CYS A 313 -7.55 0.50 -7.40
C CYS A 313 -6.42 0.20 -6.43
N VAL A 314 -5.21 0.37 -6.93
CA VAL A 314 -4.01 0.45 -6.10
C VAL A 314 -3.87 1.88 -5.59
N ARG A 315 -3.54 2.02 -4.31
CA ARG A 315 -3.42 3.34 -3.67
C ARG A 315 -2.02 3.53 -3.11
N GLU A 316 -1.41 4.66 -3.41
CA GLU A 316 -0.05 4.96 -2.97
C GLU A 316 0.09 6.43 -2.57
N PHE A 317 1.17 6.75 -1.87
CA PHE A 317 1.53 8.12 -1.57
C PHE A 317 2.46 8.72 -2.63
N PHE A 318 1.99 9.81 -3.23
CA PHE A 318 2.83 10.59 -4.14
C PHE A 318 3.65 11.66 -3.40
N PRO A 319 4.78 12.08 -3.97
CA PRO A 319 5.66 13.08 -3.35
C PRO A 319 4.94 14.38 -2.99
N ASP A 320 5.30 14.91 -1.83
CA ASP A 320 4.68 16.08 -1.21
C ASP A 320 5.46 17.39 -1.42
N THR A 321 6.77 17.31 -1.65
CA THR A 321 7.59 18.50 -1.95
C THR A 321 7.59 18.84 -3.43
N PHE A 322 7.68 20.13 -3.75
CA PHE A 322 7.75 20.61 -5.13
C PHE A 322 8.89 19.96 -5.93
N ARG A 323 10.07 19.79 -5.30
CA ARG A 323 11.27 19.26 -5.97
C ARG A 323 11.16 17.77 -6.27
N THR A 324 10.67 16.98 -5.32
CA THR A 324 10.47 15.54 -5.52
C THR A 324 9.35 15.30 -6.55
N ALA A 325 8.27 16.08 -6.50
CA ALA A 325 7.16 15.98 -7.45
C ALA A 325 7.58 16.22 -8.90
N PHE A 326 8.24 17.34 -9.21
CA PHE A 326 8.65 17.59 -10.60
C PHE A 326 9.74 16.61 -11.08
N ARG A 327 10.59 16.07 -10.18
CA ARG A 327 11.57 15.03 -10.55
C ARG A 327 10.88 13.74 -10.95
N GLN A 328 9.86 13.31 -10.20
CA GLN A 328 9.07 12.14 -10.56
C GLN A 328 8.32 12.34 -11.87
N LYS A 329 7.56 13.44 -12.02
CA LYS A 329 6.85 13.73 -13.27
C LYS A 329 7.78 13.93 -14.48
N ALA A 330 8.99 14.43 -14.28
CA ALA A 330 9.98 14.54 -15.34
C ALA A 330 10.37 13.16 -15.90
N ARG A 331 10.42 12.12 -15.05
CA ARG A 331 10.66 10.74 -15.50
C ARG A 331 9.55 10.26 -16.42
N TRP A 332 8.29 10.45 -16.03
CA TRP A 332 7.14 10.09 -16.88
C TRP A 332 7.11 10.90 -18.18
N THR A 333 7.35 12.20 -18.11
CA THR A 333 7.37 13.08 -19.28
C THR A 333 8.48 12.69 -20.26
N LEU A 334 9.65 12.32 -19.75
CA LEU A 334 10.78 11.84 -20.52
C LEU A 334 10.50 10.46 -21.15
N GLY A 335 10.04 9.50 -20.36
CA GLY A 335 9.78 8.13 -20.82
C GLY A 335 8.61 8.04 -21.81
N ILE A 336 7.44 8.56 -21.43
CA ILE A 336 6.21 8.48 -22.25
C ILE A 336 6.32 9.40 -23.47
N GLY A 337 6.76 10.65 -23.26
CA GLY A 337 6.73 11.68 -24.28
C GLY A 337 7.91 11.61 -25.26
N LEU A 338 9.14 11.62 -24.74
CA LEU A 338 10.35 11.77 -25.54
C LEU A 338 10.96 10.42 -25.96
N GLN A 339 11.25 9.53 -25.02
CA GLN A 339 11.81 8.19 -25.31
C GLN A 339 10.79 7.31 -26.04
N GLY A 340 9.53 7.34 -25.63
CA GLY A 340 8.43 6.65 -26.30
C GLY A 340 8.23 7.11 -27.74
N TRP A 341 8.57 8.36 -28.07
CA TRP A 341 8.61 8.81 -29.46
C TRP A 341 9.71 8.11 -30.25
N GLU A 342 10.94 8.09 -29.73
CA GLU A 342 12.06 7.42 -30.41
C GLU A 342 11.84 5.92 -30.61
N GLN A 343 11.33 5.22 -29.60
CA GLN A 343 11.18 3.77 -29.62
C GLN A 343 9.96 3.30 -30.44
N MET A 344 8.82 3.99 -30.32
CA MET A 344 7.55 3.54 -30.92
C MET A 344 7.19 4.27 -32.22
N GLY A 345 7.73 5.46 -32.46
CA GLY A 345 7.38 6.27 -33.64
C GLY A 345 5.88 6.59 -33.73
N TRP A 346 5.27 6.38 -34.91
CA TRP A 346 3.84 6.61 -35.16
C TRP A 346 3.16 5.33 -35.68
N THR A 347 3.22 4.26 -34.91
CA THR A 347 2.70 2.93 -35.31
C THR A 347 1.23 2.74 -34.97
N GLY A 348 0.58 1.75 -35.59
CA GLY A 348 -0.80 1.36 -35.30
C GLY A 348 -1.87 2.17 -36.05
N SER A 349 -3.12 2.04 -35.57
CA SER A 349 -4.32 2.69 -36.14
C SER A 349 -4.29 4.22 -35.99
N LEU A 350 -5.18 4.92 -36.70
CA LEU A 350 -5.32 6.38 -36.54
C LEU A 350 -5.64 6.78 -35.10
N ALA A 351 -6.47 6.00 -34.41
CA ALA A 351 -6.77 6.19 -32.99
C ALA A 351 -5.50 6.05 -32.13
N ASN A 352 -4.66 5.05 -32.39
CA ASN A 352 -3.41 4.89 -31.66
C ASN A 352 -2.44 6.06 -31.90
N ARG A 353 -2.30 6.50 -33.16
CA ARG A 353 -1.46 7.66 -33.52
C ARG A 353 -1.95 8.95 -32.86
N TYR A 354 -3.27 9.16 -32.80
CA TYR A 354 -3.86 10.30 -32.11
C TYR A 354 -3.54 10.30 -30.61
N LEU A 355 -3.66 9.15 -29.94
CA LEU A 355 -3.34 9.03 -28.52
C LEU A 355 -1.84 9.20 -28.24
N LEU A 356 -0.97 8.68 -29.11
CA LEU A 356 0.49 8.95 -29.03
C LEU A 356 0.81 10.44 -29.22
N PHE A 357 0.08 11.15 -30.08
CA PHE A 357 0.21 12.60 -30.22
C PHE A 357 -0.18 13.31 -28.92
N ARG A 358 -1.29 12.90 -28.30
CA ARG A 358 -1.77 13.46 -27.04
C ARG A 358 -0.78 13.25 -25.89
N ASP A 359 -0.15 12.09 -25.82
CA ASP A 359 0.92 11.81 -24.85
C ASP A 359 2.11 12.77 -25.00
N ARG A 360 2.46 13.10 -26.25
CA ARG A 360 3.57 14.00 -26.59
C ARG A 360 3.22 15.47 -26.45
N LYS A 361 1.94 15.83 -26.59
CA LYS A 361 1.43 17.21 -26.47
C LYS A 361 1.87 17.87 -25.16
N GLY A 362 1.77 17.15 -24.04
CA GLY A 362 2.09 17.64 -22.70
C GLY A 362 3.54 18.13 -22.54
N VAL A 363 4.47 17.56 -23.32
CA VAL A 363 5.89 17.93 -23.34
C VAL A 363 6.11 19.37 -23.83
N VAL A 364 5.19 19.89 -24.66
CA VAL A 364 5.26 21.24 -25.23
C VAL A 364 4.27 22.18 -24.56
N THR A 365 3.02 21.76 -24.38
CA THR A 365 1.96 22.63 -23.84
C THR A 365 2.22 23.09 -22.41
N SER A 366 3.00 22.35 -21.63
CA SER A 366 3.44 22.78 -20.29
C SER A 366 4.21 24.11 -20.30
N PHE A 367 4.97 24.42 -21.36
CA PHE A 367 5.63 25.72 -21.53
C PHE A 367 4.64 26.82 -21.92
N VAL A 368 3.67 26.47 -22.76
CA VAL A 368 2.63 27.40 -23.25
C VAL A 368 1.78 27.91 -22.09
N SER A 369 1.44 27.06 -21.11
CA SER A 369 0.69 27.46 -19.92
C SER A 369 1.41 28.52 -19.08
N ILE A 370 2.71 28.36 -18.84
CA ILE A 370 3.50 29.34 -18.08
C ILE A 370 3.70 30.63 -18.88
N LEU A 371 3.92 30.53 -20.19
CA LEU A 371 3.98 31.70 -21.06
C LEU A 371 2.66 32.48 -21.04
N ALA A 372 1.52 31.79 -21.08
CA ALA A 372 0.20 32.41 -20.96
C ALA A 372 0.02 33.14 -19.63
N TYR A 373 0.46 32.56 -18.50
CA TYR A 373 0.45 33.24 -17.21
C TYR A 373 1.35 34.47 -17.18
N ALA A 374 2.55 34.38 -17.74
CA ALA A 374 3.45 35.52 -17.83
C ALA A 374 2.83 36.65 -18.67
N ILE A 375 2.24 36.34 -19.81
CA ILE A 375 1.55 37.32 -20.66
C ILE A 375 0.37 37.95 -19.91
N LEU A 376 -0.47 37.14 -19.25
CA LEU A 376 -1.63 37.62 -18.50
C LEU A 376 -1.23 38.61 -17.40
N ILE A 377 -0.21 38.29 -16.60
CA ILE A 377 0.29 39.16 -15.52
C ILE A 377 0.74 40.51 -16.09
N GLN A 378 1.46 40.49 -17.20
CA GLN A 378 1.96 41.70 -17.85
C GLN A 378 0.83 42.54 -18.44
N LEU A 379 -0.15 41.91 -19.09
CA LEU A 379 -1.34 42.60 -19.58
C LEU A 379 -2.13 43.24 -18.44
N LEU A 380 -2.33 42.53 -17.33
CA LEU A 380 -3.00 43.09 -16.14
C LEU A 380 -2.23 44.29 -15.58
N ALA A 381 -0.90 44.21 -15.49
CA ALA A 381 -0.07 45.33 -15.04
C ALA A 381 -0.21 46.56 -15.97
N LEU A 382 -0.26 46.35 -17.30
CA LEU A 382 -0.45 47.42 -18.27
C LEU A 382 -1.86 48.00 -18.25
N ILE A 383 -2.89 47.18 -18.01
CA ILE A 383 -4.28 47.63 -17.79
C ILE A 383 -4.35 48.52 -16.55
N VAL A 384 -3.73 48.10 -15.44
CA VAL A 384 -3.67 48.91 -14.21
C VAL A 384 -2.93 50.23 -14.47
N LEU A 385 -1.78 50.18 -15.17
CA LEU A 385 -1.01 51.38 -15.52
C LEU A 385 -1.82 52.35 -16.39
N ARG A 386 -2.59 51.83 -17.36
CA ARG A 386 -3.50 52.64 -18.19
C ARG A 386 -4.63 53.25 -17.37
N SER A 387 -5.24 52.47 -16.48
CA SER A 387 -6.32 52.93 -15.60
C SER A 387 -5.86 53.99 -14.60
N SER A 388 -4.60 53.95 -14.17
CA SER A 388 -3.98 54.95 -13.29
C SER A 388 -3.67 56.29 -13.96
N GLY A 389 -3.83 56.39 -15.28
CA GLY A 389 -3.51 57.59 -16.07
C GLY A 389 -2.02 57.83 -16.31
N VAL A 390 -1.14 56.94 -15.81
CA VAL A 390 0.33 57.04 -15.97
C VAL A 390 0.76 56.76 -17.42
N TRP A 391 -0.03 56.00 -18.19
CA TRP A 391 0.25 55.71 -19.60
C TRP A 391 -1.03 55.63 -20.43
N ASN A 392 -1.13 56.45 -21.48
CA ASN A 392 -2.31 56.53 -22.35
C ASN A 392 -1.98 56.36 -23.84
N THR A 393 -0.72 56.07 -24.18
CA THR A 393 -0.27 55.98 -25.58
C THR A 393 -0.39 54.54 -26.05
N SER A 394 -1.38 54.22 -26.88
CA SER A 394 -1.50 52.92 -27.54
C SER A 394 -1.49 53.06 -29.05
N PHE A 395 -0.87 52.09 -29.74
CA PHE A 395 -1.06 51.94 -31.18
C PHE A 395 -2.44 51.35 -31.46
N PRO A 396 -3.00 51.51 -32.68
CA PRO A 396 -4.21 50.80 -33.08
C PRO A 396 -4.02 49.29 -32.86
N THR A 397 -4.90 48.71 -32.05
CA THR A 397 -4.73 47.33 -31.59
C THR A 397 -5.54 46.36 -32.46
N PRO A 398 -5.03 45.14 -32.71
CA PRO A 398 -5.84 44.06 -33.27
C PRO A 398 -7.10 43.79 -32.42
N PHE A 399 -6.98 43.95 -31.10
CA PHE A 399 -8.06 43.77 -30.12
C PHE A 399 -9.25 44.69 -30.32
N GLU A 400 -9.00 45.95 -30.71
CA GLU A 400 -10.04 46.95 -30.98
C GLU A 400 -10.59 46.85 -32.40
N THR A 401 -9.83 46.28 -33.34
CA THR A 401 -10.17 46.28 -34.78
C THR A 401 -10.84 44.99 -35.26
N THR A 402 -10.67 43.86 -34.56
CA THR A 402 -11.14 42.54 -35.06
C THR A 402 -11.91 41.76 -33.99
N GLY A 403 -13.23 41.56 -34.20
CA GLY A 403 -14.07 40.75 -33.29
C GLY A 403 -13.63 39.28 -33.13
N LEU A 404 -12.84 38.75 -34.07
CA LEU A 404 -12.28 37.39 -34.01
C LEU A 404 -11.41 37.14 -32.77
N ILE A 405 -10.67 38.14 -32.29
CA ILE A 405 -9.81 37.97 -31.11
C ILE A 405 -10.66 37.85 -29.84
N GLN A 406 -11.76 38.60 -29.76
CA GLN A 406 -12.71 38.46 -28.66
C GLN A 406 -13.34 37.06 -28.65
N TYR A 407 -13.74 36.54 -29.82
CA TYR A 407 -14.24 35.16 -29.92
C TYR A 407 -13.19 34.12 -29.52
N LEU A 408 -11.92 34.30 -29.90
CA LEU A 408 -10.82 33.42 -29.48
C LEU A 408 -10.66 33.39 -27.95
N LEU A 409 -10.67 34.57 -27.31
CA LEU A 409 -10.54 34.66 -25.85
C LEU A 409 -11.75 34.08 -25.12
N VAL A 410 -12.96 34.35 -25.61
CA VAL A 410 -14.20 33.78 -25.05
C VAL A 410 -14.20 32.26 -25.20
N ALA A 411 -13.80 31.74 -26.36
CA ALA A 411 -13.69 30.29 -26.58
C ALA A 411 -12.68 29.64 -25.61
N ASN A 412 -11.52 30.25 -25.41
CA ASN A 412 -10.54 29.80 -24.41
C ASN A 412 -11.07 29.90 -22.97
N GLY A 413 -11.84 30.95 -22.64
CA GLY A 413 -12.48 31.10 -21.33
C GLY A 413 -13.52 30.00 -21.06
N ILE A 414 -14.34 29.67 -22.05
CA ILE A 414 -15.30 28.57 -21.99
C ILE A 414 -14.56 27.23 -21.84
N ALA A 415 -13.50 27.01 -22.62
CA ALA A 415 -12.68 25.80 -22.53
C ALA A 415 -12.00 25.64 -21.15
N LEU A 416 -11.50 26.73 -20.58
CA LEU A 416 -10.92 26.73 -19.23
C LEU A 416 -11.97 26.39 -18.17
N LEU A 417 -13.16 27.01 -18.24
CA LEU A 417 -14.26 26.72 -17.34
C LEU A 417 -14.68 25.25 -17.44
N TRP A 418 -14.80 24.74 -18.67
CA TRP A 418 -15.08 23.33 -18.92
C TRP A 418 -14.06 22.40 -18.27
N ARG A 419 -12.76 22.74 -18.38
CA ARG A 419 -11.68 21.98 -17.75
C ARG A 419 -11.74 22.01 -16.23
N ILE A 420 -12.02 23.17 -15.65
CA ILE A 420 -12.21 23.34 -14.20
C ILE A 420 -13.36 22.45 -13.71
N LEU A 421 -14.50 22.46 -14.42
CA LEU A 421 -15.66 21.64 -14.07
C LEU A 421 -15.34 20.14 -14.12
N HIS A 422 -14.61 19.68 -15.13
CA HIS A 422 -14.19 18.27 -15.24
C HIS A 422 -13.25 17.89 -14.10
N ARG A 423 -12.23 18.71 -13.86
CA ARG A 423 -11.26 18.49 -12.78
C ARG A 423 -11.96 18.40 -11.42
N CYS A 424 -12.86 19.35 -11.14
CA CYS A 424 -13.65 19.36 -9.91
C CYS A 424 -14.57 18.13 -9.81
N TYR A 425 -15.25 17.74 -10.89
CA TYR A 425 -16.14 16.59 -10.90
C TYR A 425 -15.41 15.27 -10.57
N PHE A 426 -14.34 14.94 -11.30
CA PHE A 426 -13.62 13.68 -11.08
C PHE A 426 -12.95 13.63 -9.71
N THR A 427 -12.37 14.74 -9.26
CA THR A 427 -11.80 14.85 -7.90
C THR A 427 -12.88 14.69 -6.83
N THR A 428 -14.07 15.26 -7.03
CA THR A 428 -15.20 15.13 -6.10
C THR A 428 -15.69 13.70 -5.98
N VAL A 429 -15.73 12.96 -7.10
CA VAL A 429 -16.19 11.57 -7.12
C VAL A 429 -15.29 10.67 -6.26
N LEU A 430 -13.97 10.89 -6.26
CA LEU A 430 -13.03 10.06 -5.48
C LEU A 430 -12.77 10.60 -4.06
N TYR A 431 -12.59 11.91 -3.90
CA TYR A 431 -12.11 12.52 -2.65
C TYR A 431 -13.13 13.42 -1.96
N GLY A 432 -14.33 13.57 -2.53
CA GLY A 432 -15.38 14.43 -1.99
C GLY A 432 -15.26 15.89 -2.41
N TRP A 433 -16.32 16.66 -2.15
CA TRP A 433 -16.53 18.00 -2.69
C TRP A 433 -15.48 19.02 -2.22
N GLN A 434 -14.90 18.84 -1.02
CA GLN A 434 -13.86 19.73 -0.49
C GLN A 434 -12.60 19.68 -1.35
N HIS A 435 -12.12 18.47 -1.66
CA HIS A 435 -10.99 18.29 -2.59
C HIS A 435 -11.37 18.71 -4.01
N GLY A 436 -12.62 18.51 -4.42
CA GLY A 436 -13.16 19.04 -5.69
C GLY A 436 -12.96 20.54 -5.85
N LEU A 437 -13.33 21.34 -4.84
CA LEU A 437 -13.12 22.79 -4.87
C LEU A 437 -11.64 23.18 -4.78
N LEU A 438 -10.87 22.50 -3.92
CA LEU A 438 -9.42 22.75 -3.80
C LEU A 438 -8.64 22.41 -5.09
N SER A 439 -9.19 21.55 -5.95
CA SER A 439 -8.57 21.25 -7.25
C SER A 439 -8.43 22.50 -8.14
N ILE A 440 -9.30 23.51 -7.98
CA ILE A 440 -9.29 24.74 -8.78
C ILE A 440 -7.98 25.53 -8.57
N PRO A 441 -7.63 25.97 -7.35
CA PRO A 441 -6.34 26.61 -7.12
C PRO A 441 -5.14 25.66 -7.30
N ARG A 442 -5.30 24.34 -7.05
CA ARG A 442 -4.23 23.36 -7.31
C ARG A 442 -3.91 23.18 -8.78
N MET A 443 -4.84 23.43 -9.72
CA MET A 443 -4.52 23.40 -11.16
C MET A 443 -3.37 24.36 -11.51
N VAL A 444 -3.29 25.53 -10.86
CA VAL A 444 -2.19 26.47 -11.05
C VAL A 444 -0.88 25.86 -10.55
N VAL A 445 -0.87 25.28 -9.36
CA VAL A 445 0.29 24.57 -8.79
C VAL A 445 0.73 23.43 -9.71
N GLY A 446 -0.21 22.63 -10.19
CA GLY A 446 0.03 21.53 -11.14
C GLY A 446 0.70 22.01 -12.42
N ASN A 447 0.27 23.16 -12.98
CA ASN A 447 0.90 23.74 -14.17
C ASN A 447 2.38 24.11 -13.93
N PHE A 448 2.74 24.65 -12.76
CA PHE A 448 4.14 24.93 -12.41
C PHE A 448 4.96 23.64 -12.25
N VAL A 449 4.40 22.62 -11.59
CA VAL A 449 5.06 21.32 -11.43
C VAL A 449 5.29 20.67 -12.81
N ASN A 450 4.28 20.68 -13.68
CA ASN A 450 4.33 20.09 -15.02
C ASN A 450 5.32 20.84 -15.93
N PHE A 451 5.39 22.17 -15.83
CA PHE A 451 6.42 22.97 -16.51
C PHE A 451 7.84 22.60 -16.07
N MET A 452 8.10 22.55 -14.76
CA MET A 452 9.43 22.19 -14.25
C MET A 452 9.80 20.74 -14.62
N ALA A 453 8.81 19.85 -14.63
CA ALA A 453 8.97 18.47 -15.07
C ALA A 453 9.34 18.40 -16.56
N ALA A 454 8.62 19.10 -17.43
CA ALA A 454 8.90 19.17 -18.87
C ALA A 454 10.27 19.79 -19.17
N ALA A 455 10.62 20.90 -18.49
CA ALA A 455 11.93 21.54 -18.62
C ALA A 455 13.07 20.61 -18.21
N ARG A 456 12.91 19.88 -17.11
CA ARG A 456 13.90 18.87 -16.67
C ARG A 456 13.97 17.71 -17.66
N ALA A 457 12.84 17.20 -18.15
CA ALA A 457 12.80 16.10 -19.12
C ALA A 457 13.54 16.48 -20.42
N TRP A 458 13.28 17.66 -20.98
CA TRP A 458 14.00 18.18 -22.14
C TRP A 458 15.51 18.29 -21.89
N ARG A 459 15.90 18.86 -20.75
CA ARG A 459 17.32 18.95 -20.38
C ARG A 459 17.98 17.57 -20.32
N MET A 460 17.33 16.61 -19.66
CA MET A 460 17.83 15.24 -19.53
C MET A 460 17.94 14.53 -20.90
N PHE A 461 16.92 14.68 -21.75
CA PHE A 461 16.92 14.09 -23.09
C PHE A 461 18.02 14.67 -23.98
N LEU A 462 18.13 15.99 -24.05
CA LEU A 462 19.14 16.67 -24.87
C LEU A 462 20.56 16.38 -24.38
N VAL A 463 20.79 16.44 -23.07
CA VAL A 463 22.10 16.12 -22.48
C VAL A 463 22.44 14.65 -22.67
N GLY A 464 21.48 13.74 -22.50
CA GLY A 464 21.67 12.31 -22.75
C GLY A 464 22.07 12.02 -24.20
N LYS A 465 21.42 12.68 -25.16
CA LYS A 465 21.75 12.59 -26.60
C LYS A 465 23.14 13.15 -26.92
N VAL A 466 23.51 14.29 -26.35
CA VAL A 466 24.80 14.94 -26.61
C VAL A 466 25.96 14.19 -25.95
N LEU A 467 25.77 13.66 -24.74
CA LEU A 467 26.84 13.00 -23.97
C LEU A 467 26.86 11.48 -24.12
N ASN A 468 25.93 10.89 -24.88
CA ASN A 468 25.73 9.45 -25.04
C ASN A 468 25.72 8.67 -23.70
N ARG A 469 25.17 9.29 -22.65
CA ARG A 469 25.10 8.70 -21.30
C ARG A 469 23.77 7.97 -21.14
N LYS A 470 23.83 6.74 -20.61
CA LYS A 470 22.63 6.03 -20.17
C LYS A 470 21.93 6.83 -19.06
N LEU A 471 20.63 7.01 -19.20
CA LEU A 471 19.80 7.68 -18.21
C LEU A 471 19.70 6.80 -16.97
N VAL A 472 20.27 7.26 -15.86
CA VAL A 472 20.28 6.52 -14.59
C VAL A 472 18.96 6.70 -13.87
N TRP A 473 18.45 5.60 -13.29
CA TRP A 473 17.27 5.57 -12.44
C TRP A 473 17.46 6.44 -11.18
N ASP A 474 16.63 7.46 -11.07
CA ASP A 474 16.59 8.38 -9.94
C ASP A 474 15.22 8.20 -9.25
N LYS A 475 15.04 7.09 -8.51
CA LYS A 475 13.81 6.85 -7.72
C LYS A 475 13.69 7.96 -6.69
N THR A 476 12.53 8.59 -6.63
CA THR A 476 12.15 9.40 -5.48
C THR A 476 11.87 8.44 -4.33
N MET A 477 12.28 8.77 -3.11
CA MET A 477 11.86 8.03 -1.92
C MET A 477 10.35 8.20 -1.75
N HIS A 478 9.67 7.12 -1.39
CA HIS A 478 8.24 7.09 -1.14
C HIS A 478 7.97 6.74 0.32
N ASP A 479 6.86 7.25 0.85
CA ASP A 479 6.43 6.99 2.22
C ASP A 479 5.32 5.94 2.20
N PHE A 480 5.42 4.91 3.05
CA PHE A 480 4.29 4.02 3.30
C PHE A 480 3.32 4.68 4.30
N PRO A 481 2.00 4.56 4.13
CA PRO A 481 1.06 5.07 5.10
C PRO A 481 1.25 4.48 6.49
N SER A 482 1.40 5.36 7.48
CA SER A 482 1.25 5.00 8.89
C SER A 482 -0.11 4.32 9.10
N SER A 483 -0.15 3.33 9.99
CA SER A 483 -1.34 2.58 10.41
C SER A 483 -2.56 3.46 10.67
N ASP A 484 -2.37 4.71 11.13
CA ASP A 484 -3.42 5.69 11.41
C ASP A 484 -4.28 6.12 10.21
N LEU A 485 -3.82 5.89 8.97
CA LEU A 485 -4.53 6.28 7.74
C LEU A 485 -5.22 5.10 7.04
N ILE A 486 -4.89 3.87 7.44
CA ILE A 486 -5.55 2.65 6.95
C ILE A 486 -6.44 2.17 8.10
N ALA A 487 -7.76 2.17 7.91
CA ALA A 487 -8.67 1.52 8.85
C ALA A 487 -8.49 -0.01 8.73
N VAL A 488 -7.44 -0.55 9.36
CA VAL A 488 -7.20 -2.00 9.42
C VAL A 488 -8.22 -2.57 10.40
N ALA A 489 -9.04 -3.51 9.93
CA ALA A 489 -9.94 -4.23 10.83
C ALA A 489 -9.11 -4.94 11.92
N PRO A 490 -9.58 -4.98 13.18
CA PRO A 490 -8.84 -5.63 14.26
C PRO A 490 -8.50 -7.07 13.87
N ARG A 491 -7.20 -7.38 13.84
CA ARG A 491 -6.67 -8.67 13.39
C ARG A 491 -7.15 -9.73 14.37
N ARG A 492 -7.91 -10.73 13.89
CA ARG A 492 -8.28 -11.89 14.72
C ARG A 492 -7.15 -12.92 14.61
N LEU A 493 -6.80 -13.60 15.69
CA LEU A 493 -5.74 -14.62 15.68
C LEU A 493 -5.97 -15.68 14.58
N GLY A 494 -7.21 -16.15 14.42
CA GLY A 494 -7.55 -17.12 13.37
C GLY A 494 -7.28 -16.61 11.95
N SER A 495 -7.58 -15.33 11.65
CA SER A 495 -7.31 -14.76 10.33
C SER A 495 -5.82 -14.55 10.09
N VAL A 496 -5.06 -14.19 11.13
CA VAL A 496 -3.60 -14.09 11.05
C VAL A 496 -3.00 -15.46 10.69
N LEU A 497 -3.37 -16.51 11.43
CA LEU A 497 -2.84 -17.86 11.21
C LEU A 497 -3.20 -18.43 9.84
N LEU A 498 -4.39 -18.14 9.32
CA LEU A 498 -4.77 -18.47 7.93
C LEU A 498 -3.92 -17.71 6.91
N SER A 499 -3.72 -16.40 7.10
CA SER A 499 -2.94 -15.57 6.18
C SER A 499 -1.47 -16.02 6.08
N TRP A 500 -0.94 -16.59 7.16
CA TRP A 500 0.42 -17.14 7.23
C TRP A 500 0.52 -18.58 6.71
N GLN A 501 -0.62 -19.17 6.30
CA GLN A 501 -0.74 -20.59 5.95
C GLN A 501 -0.23 -21.52 7.06
N ALA A 502 -0.30 -21.06 8.33
CA ALA A 502 0.08 -21.87 9.48
C ALA A 502 -0.99 -22.94 9.77
N ILE A 503 -2.26 -22.61 9.49
CA ILE A 503 -3.41 -23.51 9.57
C ILE A 503 -4.27 -23.33 8.31
N ASN A 504 -5.17 -24.28 8.04
CA ASN A 504 -6.17 -24.18 6.97
C ASN A 504 -7.57 -23.89 7.55
N ASP A 505 -8.54 -23.57 6.69
CA ASP A 505 -9.90 -23.19 7.14
C ASP A 505 -10.58 -24.32 7.91
N GLU A 506 -10.41 -25.57 7.47
CA GLU A 506 -10.96 -26.75 8.15
C GLU A 506 -10.49 -26.84 9.61
N LYS A 507 -9.17 -26.79 9.85
CA LYS A 507 -8.59 -26.79 11.21
C LYS A 507 -9.06 -25.60 12.03
N LEU A 508 -9.19 -24.42 11.43
CA LEU A 508 -9.68 -23.24 12.14
C LEU A 508 -11.14 -23.42 12.57
N GLN A 509 -12.03 -23.90 11.68
CA GLN A 509 -13.45 -24.11 12.01
C GLN A 509 -13.61 -25.17 13.10
N THR A 510 -12.84 -26.27 13.05
CA THR A 510 -12.84 -27.28 14.11
C THR A 510 -12.39 -26.69 15.45
N ALA A 511 -11.30 -25.91 15.45
CA ALA A 511 -10.80 -25.28 16.67
C ALA A 511 -11.76 -24.22 17.24
N LEU A 512 -12.48 -23.48 16.40
CA LEU A 512 -13.50 -22.51 16.81
C LEU A 512 -14.74 -23.19 17.41
N ALA A 513 -15.18 -24.32 16.84
CA ALA A 513 -16.27 -25.12 17.41
C ALA A 513 -15.89 -25.68 18.79
N GLU A 514 -14.65 -26.14 18.95
CA GLU A 514 -14.13 -26.62 20.22
C GLU A 514 -13.98 -25.49 21.25
N GLN A 515 -13.55 -24.30 20.82
CA GLN A 515 -13.44 -23.10 21.67
C GLN A 515 -14.77 -22.74 22.31
N GLN A 516 -15.89 -22.86 21.58
CA GLN A 516 -17.23 -22.60 22.12
C GLN A 516 -17.62 -23.60 23.21
N THR A 517 -17.10 -24.82 23.16
CA THR A 517 -17.44 -25.88 24.12
C THR A 517 -16.54 -25.86 25.35
N ARG A 518 -15.23 -25.66 25.17
CA ARG A 518 -14.22 -25.77 26.25
C ARG A 518 -13.85 -24.43 26.91
N GLN A 519 -14.25 -23.30 26.35
CA GLN A 519 -13.86 -21.94 26.81
C GLN A 519 -12.34 -21.70 26.91
N VAL A 520 -11.55 -22.48 26.17
CA VAL A 520 -10.09 -22.36 26.09
C VAL A 520 -9.71 -21.39 24.95
N PRO A 521 -8.63 -20.59 25.07
CA PRO A 521 -8.17 -19.74 23.97
C PRO A 521 -7.84 -20.56 22.70
N LEU A 522 -8.21 -20.01 21.53
CA LEU A 522 -8.01 -20.65 20.22
C LEU A 522 -6.59 -21.17 20.02
N GLY A 523 -5.57 -20.37 20.35
CA GLY A 523 -4.16 -20.76 20.19
C GLY A 523 -3.78 -22.04 20.95
N ARG A 524 -4.33 -22.24 22.14
CA ARG A 524 -4.05 -23.42 22.98
C ARG A 524 -4.73 -24.67 22.46
N ILE A 525 -5.93 -24.53 21.88
CA ILE A 525 -6.59 -25.63 21.17
C ILE A 525 -5.73 -26.08 19.98
N LEU A 526 -5.24 -25.12 19.17
CA LEU A 526 -4.38 -25.41 18.03
C LEU A 526 -3.06 -26.09 18.42
N LEU A 527 -2.44 -25.68 19.54
CA LEU A 527 -1.26 -26.34 20.11
C LEU A 527 -1.56 -27.76 20.57
N SER A 528 -2.69 -27.98 21.26
CA SER A 528 -3.05 -29.28 21.83
C SER A 528 -3.27 -30.37 20.78
N HIS A 529 -3.76 -29.98 19.59
CA HIS A 529 -3.90 -30.88 18.44
C HIS A 529 -2.60 -31.05 17.63
N GLY A 530 -1.52 -30.34 17.99
CA GLY A 530 -0.27 -30.32 17.22
C GLY A 530 -0.40 -29.65 15.85
N TRP A 531 -1.44 -28.83 15.64
CA TRP A 531 -1.66 -28.13 14.37
C TRP A 531 -0.86 -26.85 14.23
N LEU A 532 -0.34 -26.33 15.34
CA LEU A 532 0.46 -25.13 15.45
C LEU A 532 1.56 -25.39 16.48
N ASP A 533 2.74 -24.80 16.30
CA ASP A 533 3.82 -24.82 17.30
C ASP A 533 3.82 -23.53 18.15
N ASP A 534 4.43 -23.60 19.35
CA ASP A 534 4.42 -22.52 20.33
C ASP A 534 5.16 -21.26 19.82
N GLU A 535 6.17 -21.45 18.97
CA GLU A 535 6.92 -20.34 18.38
C GLU A 535 6.05 -19.56 17.38
N THR A 536 5.39 -20.25 16.46
CA THR A 536 4.46 -19.65 15.50
C THR A 536 3.26 -18.99 16.20
N LEU A 537 2.74 -19.58 17.28
CA LEU A 537 1.66 -18.97 18.05
C LEU A 537 2.10 -17.66 18.71
N ALA A 538 3.25 -17.65 19.37
CA ALA A 538 3.75 -16.46 20.05
C ALA A 538 4.06 -15.33 19.05
N GLU A 539 4.59 -15.69 17.87
CA GLU A 539 4.78 -14.75 16.76
C GLU A 539 3.44 -14.17 16.27
N ALA A 540 2.39 -15.00 16.15
CA ALA A 540 1.06 -14.57 15.72
C ALA A 540 0.38 -13.65 16.74
N ILE A 541 0.54 -13.91 18.04
CA ILE A 541 0.00 -13.05 19.10
C ILE A 541 0.73 -11.70 19.12
N ALA A 542 2.05 -11.70 18.96
CA ALA A 542 2.85 -10.48 18.83
C ALA A 542 2.38 -9.62 17.64
N PHE A 543 2.17 -10.26 16.48
CA PHE A 543 1.64 -9.60 15.30
C PHE A 543 0.25 -9.01 15.47
N GLN A 544 -0.63 -9.78 16.13
CA GLN A 544 -2.03 -9.43 16.28
C GLN A 544 -2.19 -8.14 17.09
N ASN A 545 -1.29 -7.92 18.06
CA ASN A 545 -1.36 -6.85 19.04
C ASN A 545 -0.29 -5.76 18.85
N ASP A 546 0.49 -5.84 17.77
CA ASP A 546 1.61 -4.92 17.47
C ASP A 546 2.61 -4.80 18.64
N LEU A 547 2.99 -5.96 19.20
CA LEU A 547 3.92 -6.04 20.33
C LEU A 547 5.24 -6.70 19.91
N PRO A 548 6.38 -6.27 20.46
CA PRO A 548 7.69 -6.85 20.17
C PRO A 548 7.85 -8.27 20.74
N ARG A 549 8.75 -9.07 20.16
CA ARG A 549 9.07 -10.45 20.59
C ARG A 549 10.29 -10.48 21.51
N VAL A 550 10.29 -11.44 22.45
CA VAL A 550 11.48 -11.84 23.21
C VAL A 550 11.70 -13.34 23.11
N PHE A 551 12.93 -13.74 22.77
CA PHE A 551 13.31 -15.15 22.58
C PHE A 551 14.08 -15.72 23.78
N ASP A 552 14.98 -14.93 24.36
CA ASP A 552 15.81 -15.35 25.50
C ASP A 552 15.39 -14.62 26.77
N ILE A 553 14.36 -15.16 27.43
CA ILE A 553 13.86 -14.65 28.71
C ILE A 553 14.87 -14.92 29.83
N ALA A 554 15.58 -16.06 29.76
CA ALA A 554 16.44 -16.53 30.84
C ALA A 554 17.63 -15.60 31.07
N SER A 555 18.29 -15.13 30.00
CA SER A 555 19.43 -14.19 30.14
C SER A 555 19.01 -12.76 30.47
N LYS A 556 17.77 -12.37 30.09
CA LYS A 556 17.25 -11.01 30.25
C LYS A 556 16.41 -10.79 31.50
N ARG A 557 16.20 -11.82 32.31
CA ARG A 557 15.37 -11.73 33.52
C ARG A 557 15.94 -10.70 34.50
N ALA A 558 15.06 -9.87 35.06
CA ALA A 558 15.42 -8.95 36.13
C ALA A 558 15.38 -9.64 37.51
N ASP A 559 16.03 -9.00 38.50
CA ASP A 559 15.99 -9.46 39.88
C ASP A 559 14.55 -9.57 40.42
N SER A 560 14.31 -10.56 41.29
CA SER A 560 13.00 -10.85 41.90
C SER A 560 12.41 -9.71 42.74
N ARG A 561 13.15 -8.61 42.94
CA ARG A 561 12.71 -7.43 43.69
C ARG A 561 11.95 -6.41 42.83
N VAL A 562 12.04 -6.51 41.50
CA VAL A 562 11.45 -5.52 40.59
C VAL A 562 9.93 -5.64 40.52
N LEU A 563 9.40 -6.87 40.52
CA LEU A 563 7.98 -7.15 40.52
C LEU A 563 7.71 -8.25 41.56
N ALA A 564 6.76 -8.04 42.47
CA ALA A 564 6.49 -9.03 43.49
C ALA A 564 5.94 -10.33 42.88
N ASP A 565 6.30 -11.47 43.48
CA ASP A 565 5.94 -12.81 42.99
C ASP A 565 4.42 -13.00 42.84
N GLU A 566 3.61 -12.32 43.65
CA GLU A 566 2.15 -12.36 43.55
C GLU A 566 1.64 -11.87 42.19
N PHE A 567 2.23 -10.79 41.66
CA PHE A 567 1.85 -10.23 40.36
C PHE A 567 2.42 -11.07 39.22
N CYS A 568 3.64 -11.59 39.37
CA CYS A 568 4.24 -12.51 38.41
C CYS A 568 3.36 -13.75 38.21
N LEU A 569 2.87 -14.36 39.30
CA LEU A 569 2.04 -15.57 39.24
C LEU A 569 0.59 -15.28 38.81
N ARG A 570 -0.02 -14.20 39.33
CA ARG A 570 -1.41 -13.82 39.00
C ARG A 570 -1.56 -13.49 37.52
N TRP A 571 -0.65 -12.67 37.00
CA TRP A 571 -0.73 -12.14 35.64
C TRP A 571 0.14 -12.89 34.63
N ARG A 572 0.87 -13.93 35.08
CA ARG A 572 1.82 -14.73 34.28
C ARG A 572 2.86 -13.87 33.56
N VAL A 573 3.52 -13.02 34.35
CA VAL A 573 4.49 -12.04 33.86
C VAL A 573 5.87 -12.36 34.39
N VAL A 574 6.88 -12.21 33.54
CA VAL A 574 8.29 -12.30 33.94
C VAL A 574 8.94 -10.93 33.78
N PRO A 575 9.44 -10.29 34.85
CA PRO A 575 10.12 -9.01 34.75
C PRO A 575 11.47 -9.18 34.03
N LEU A 576 11.74 -8.32 33.05
CA LEU A 576 12.98 -8.27 32.27
C LEU A 576 13.83 -7.07 32.68
N GLN A 577 15.10 -7.07 32.29
CA GLN A 577 16.00 -5.93 32.48
C GLN A 577 15.45 -4.68 31.77
N MET A 578 15.81 -3.49 32.27
CA MET A 578 15.48 -2.24 31.60
C MET A 578 16.11 -2.17 30.21
N ASN A 579 15.39 -1.57 29.27
CA ASN A 579 15.92 -1.35 27.94
C ASN A 579 16.94 -0.19 27.90
N ALA A 580 17.58 0.00 26.75
CA ALA A 580 18.56 1.08 26.54
C ALA A 580 17.99 2.50 26.76
N LEU A 581 16.66 2.65 26.75
CA LEU A 581 15.94 3.90 26.99
C LEU A 581 15.48 4.06 28.46
N GLY A 582 15.85 3.14 29.34
CA GLY A 582 15.52 3.16 30.77
C GLY A 582 14.08 2.77 31.11
N ARG A 583 13.33 2.16 30.16
CA ARG A 583 11.97 1.65 30.43
C ARG A 583 12.02 0.21 30.91
N GLN A 584 11.14 -0.11 31.85
CA GLN A 584 10.98 -1.46 32.37
C GLN A 584 10.29 -2.36 31.33
N GLU A 585 10.86 -3.53 31.07
CA GLU A 585 10.32 -4.51 30.13
C GLU A 585 9.73 -5.70 30.90
N ILE A 586 8.65 -6.28 30.36
CA ILE A 586 8.02 -7.48 30.90
C ILE A 586 7.74 -8.50 29.79
N ALA A 587 8.02 -9.77 30.05
CA ALA A 587 7.67 -10.86 29.15
C ALA A 587 6.29 -11.42 29.52
N VAL A 588 5.41 -11.56 28.52
CA VAL A 588 4.05 -12.09 28.66
C VAL A 588 3.72 -13.05 27.50
N ALA A 589 2.86 -14.05 27.72
CA ALA A 589 2.42 -14.95 26.65
C ALA A 589 1.32 -14.32 25.77
N SER A 590 0.54 -13.40 26.34
CA SER A 590 -0.50 -12.63 25.67
C SER A 590 -0.58 -11.24 26.30
N PRO A 591 -1.04 -10.20 25.58
CA PRO A 591 -1.21 -8.87 26.15
C PRO A 591 -2.05 -8.92 27.43
N LEU A 592 -1.63 -8.15 28.42
CA LEU A 592 -2.34 -8.08 29.69
C LEU A 592 -3.70 -7.41 29.51
N PRO A 593 -4.74 -7.90 30.20
CA PRO A 593 -6.00 -7.17 30.27
C PRO A 593 -5.79 -5.82 31.01
N PRO A 594 -6.66 -4.82 30.79
CA PRO A 594 -6.51 -3.47 31.35
C PRO A 594 -6.24 -3.46 32.86
N ASP A 595 -6.97 -4.28 33.61
CA ASP A 595 -6.82 -4.39 35.07
C ASP A 595 -5.44 -4.90 35.49
N GLY A 596 -4.86 -5.83 34.72
CA GLY A 596 -3.54 -6.37 34.98
C GLY A 596 -2.43 -5.42 34.63
N LEU A 597 -2.57 -4.72 33.50
CA LEU A 597 -1.63 -3.67 33.10
C LEU A 597 -1.63 -2.53 34.12
N GLN A 598 -2.81 -2.13 34.62
CA GLN A 598 -2.93 -1.10 35.65
C GLN A 598 -2.22 -1.52 36.95
N GLN A 599 -2.48 -2.72 37.48
CA GLN A 599 -1.85 -3.21 38.70
C GLN A 599 -0.32 -3.26 38.60
N ILE A 600 0.19 -3.73 37.46
CA ILE A 600 1.64 -3.80 37.24
C ILE A 600 2.24 -2.40 37.07
N THR A 601 1.54 -1.49 36.39
CA THR A 601 1.95 -0.09 36.24
C THR A 601 2.03 0.63 37.58
N GLU A 602 1.06 0.42 38.47
CA GLU A 602 1.05 0.97 39.83
C GLU A 602 2.24 0.46 40.65
N GLN A 603 2.63 -0.80 40.47
CA GLN A 603 3.78 -1.37 41.17
C GLN A 603 5.13 -0.92 40.61
N LEU A 604 5.26 -0.84 39.28
CA LEU A 604 6.50 -0.44 38.60
C LEU A 604 6.70 1.09 38.55
N GLY A 605 5.65 1.87 38.86
CA GLY A 605 5.64 3.33 38.82
C GLY A 605 5.55 3.94 37.42
N ALA A 606 5.61 3.12 36.36
CA ALA A 606 5.46 3.51 34.97
C ALA A 606 4.90 2.33 34.16
N GLU A 607 4.25 2.63 33.03
CA GLU A 607 3.70 1.60 32.15
C GLU A 607 4.85 0.79 31.50
N PRO A 608 4.91 -0.53 31.72
CA PRO A 608 5.99 -1.35 31.20
C PRO A 608 5.81 -1.65 29.72
N VAL A 609 6.93 -1.86 29.01
CA VAL A 609 6.90 -2.36 27.64
C VAL A 609 6.64 -3.87 27.67
N GLN A 610 5.52 -4.30 27.08
CA GLN A 610 5.14 -5.71 26.97
C GLN A 610 5.86 -6.37 25.78
N LEU A 611 6.58 -7.46 26.05
CA LEU A 611 7.23 -8.30 25.06
C LEU A 611 6.55 -9.68 25.04
N ILE A 612 6.13 -10.13 23.87
CA ILE A 612 5.51 -11.44 23.70
C ILE A 612 6.59 -12.53 23.68
N ALA A 613 6.43 -13.53 24.53
CA ALA A 613 7.28 -14.72 24.60
C ALA A 613 6.45 -16.00 24.44
N ARG A 614 7.11 -17.15 24.24
CA ARG A 614 6.44 -18.46 24.22
C ARG A 614 5.79 -18.75 25.56
N GLU A 615 4.62 -19.38 25.57
CA GLU A 615 3.93 -19.72 26.81
C GLU A 615 4.78 -20.71 27.64
N SER A 616 5.43 -21.66 26.96
CA SER A 616 6.35 -22.61 27.61
C SER A 616 7.52 -21.93 28.34
N ASP A 617 8.13 -20.90 27.75
CA ASP A 617 9.24 -20.17 28.36
C ASP A 617 8.78 -19.35 29.58
N ILE A 618 7.61 -18.68 29.48
CA ILE A 618 7.01 -17.95 30.62
C ILE A 618 6.76 -18.90 31.78
N VAL A 619 6.13 -20.05 31.53
CA VAL A 619 5.84 -21.06 32.55
C VAL A 619 7.14 -21.60 33.16
N ALA A 620 8.18 -21.85 32.36
CA ALA A 620 9.48 -22.29 32.84
C ALA A 620 10.13 -21.27 33.80
N GLN A 621 10.04 -19.97 33.50
CA GLN A 621 10.59 -18.92 34.35
C GLN A 621 9.78 -18.70 35.63
N LEU A 622 8.45 -18.78 35.56
CA LEU A 622 7.57 -18.67 36.72
C LEU A 622 7.79 -19.82 37.71
N ARG A 623 8.12 -21.03 37.23
CA ARG A 623 8.46 -22.17 38.11
C ARG A 623 9.76 -21.99 38.90
N GLN A 624 10.67 -21.16 38.41
CA GLN A 624 11.92 -20.85 39.13
C GLN A 624 11.70 -19.87 40.28
N LEU A 625 10.53 -19.22 40.37
CA LEU A 625 10.14 -18.45 41.56
C LEU A 625 9.98 -19.46 42.71
N GLN A 626 11.02 -19.60 43.53
CA GLN A 626 11.07 -20.51 44.69
C GLN A 626 10.16 -20.03 45.81
N VAL A 627 8.85 -19.96 45.57
CA VAL A 627 7.92 -19.40 46.55
C VAL A 627 7.38 -20.44 47.52
N VAL A 628 7.36 -21.73 47.14
CA VAL A 628 6.96 -22.85 48.00
C VAL A 628 7.70 -24.13 47.59
N GLU A 629 8.25 -24.88 48.55
CA GLU A 629 8.88 -26.20 48.29
C GLU A 629 7.86 -27.18 47.69
N GLY A 630 8.21 -27.84 46.57
CA GLY A 630 7.39 -28.82 45.87
C GLY A 630 8.22 -29.70 44.93
N GLN A 631 7.67 -30.83 44.50
CA GLN A 631 8.35 -31.70 43.53
C GLN A 631 8.48 -30.97 42.17
N PRO A 632 9.65 -31.01 41.52
CA PRO A 632 9.84 -30.38 40.22
C PRO A 632 8.99 -31.11 39.16
N LEU A 633 8.10 -30.36 38.51
CA LEU A 633 7.35 -30.82 37.34
C LEU A 633 8.12 -30.49 36.05
N PRO A 634 7.99 -31.30 34.98
CA PRO A 634 8.59 -31.00 33.68
C PRO A 634 8.13 -29.64 33.12
N ALA A 635 9.01 -28.95 32.40
CA ALA A 635 8.74 -27.64 31.81
C ALA A 635 7.45 -27.60 30.95
N ARG A 636 7.11 -28.72 30.29
CA ARG A 636 5.92 -28.86 29.42
C ARG A 636 4.60 -29.14 30.15
N ALA A 637 4.62 -29.48 31.44
CA ALA A 637 3.36 -29.77 32.13
C ALA A 637 2.49 -28.49 32.21
N PRO A 638 1.16 -28.55 32.02
CA PRO A 638 0.29 -27.38 32.20
C PRO A 638 0.28 -26.94 33.67
N LEU A 639 -0.04 -25.67 33.94
CA LEU A 639 -0.25 -25.19 35.32
C LEU A 639 -1.52 -25.83 35.91
N LEU A 640 -1.53 -26.07 37.23
CA LEU A 640 -2.65 -26.74 37.92
C LEU A 640 -3.98 -26.01 37.70
N GLY A 641 -3.99 -24.68 37.76
CA GLY A 641 -5.19 -23.86 37.51
C GLY A 641 -5.76 -24.05 36.11
N ASP A 642 -4.91 -24.16 35.08
CA ASP A 642 -5.38 -24.39 33.72
C ASP A 642 -5.98 -25.78 33.55
N LEU A 643 -5.37 -26.78 34.16
CA LEU A 643 -5.85 -28.16 34.09
C LEU A 643 -7.22 -28.33 34.78
N LEU A 644 -7.47 -27.58 35.86
CA LEU A 644 -8.78 -27.53 36.52
C LEU A 644 -9.84 -26.87 35.63
N ILE A 645 -9.48 -25.80 34.91
CA ILE A 645 -10.39 -25.11 33.99
C ILE A 645 -10.68 -25.95 32.75
N GLU A 646 -9.66 -26.54 32.12
CA GLU A 646 -9.79 -27.40 30.94
C GLU A 646 -10.67 -28.63 31.19
N GLN A 647 -10.65 -29.17 32.41
CA GLN A 647 -11.49 -30.31 32.79
C GLN A 647 -12.91 -29.90 33.20
N GLY A 648 -13.24 -28.61 33.16
CA GLY A 648 -14.54 -28.09 33.61
C GLY A 648 -14.75 -28.24 35.12
N LEU A 649 -13.69 -28.47 35.89
CA LEU A 649 -13.75 -28.62 37.34
C LEU A 649 -13.80 -27.27 38.05
N LEU A 650 -13.28 -26.22 37.41
CA LEU A 650 -13.26 -24.86 37.94
C LEU A 650 -13.59 -23.85 36.84
N ASP A 651 -14.54 -22.96 37.13
CA ASP A 651 -14.87 -21.84 36.24
C ASP A 651 -13.75 -20.78 36.24
N ARG A 652 -13.48 -20.19 35.07
CA ARG A 652 -12.37 -19.25 34.88
C ARG A 652 -12.55 -17.96 35.67
N ASP A 653 -13.76 -17.44 35.76
CA ASP A 653 -14.06 -16.21 36.50
C ASP A 653 -13.94 -16.44 38.01
N VAL A 654 -14.35 -17.64 38.46
CA VAL A 654 -14.19 -18.06 39.86
C VAL A 654 -12.71 -18.17 40.21
N PHE A 655 -11.89 -18.78 39.35
CA PHE A 655 -10.45 -18.87 39.56
C PHE A 655 -9.78 -17.48 39.58
N GLN A 656 -10.11 -16.59 38.63
CA GLN A 656 -9.54 -15.24 38.61
C GLN A 656 -9.88 -14.44 39.87
N LYS A 657 -11.12 -14.51 40.35
CA LYS A 657 -11.54 -13.86 41.61
C LYS A 657 -10.77 -14.41 42.81
N ALA A 658 -10.58 -15.72 42.90
CA ALA A 658 -9.77 -16.34 43.95
C ALA A 658 -8.32 -15.82 43.93
N MET A 659 -7.73 -15.69 42.73
CA MET A 659 -6.34 -15.23 42.58
C MET A 659 -6.11 -13.75 42.96
N LEU A 660 -7.15 -12.93 43.09
CA LEU A 660 -7.02 -11.55 43.61
C LEU A 660 -6.59 -11.52 45.08
N GLY A 661 -7.02 -12.51 45.87
CA GLY A 661 -6.66 -12.66 47.28
C GLY A 661 -5.38 -13.47 47.51
N TYR A 662 -4.87 -14.16 46.49
CA TYR A 662 -3.75 -15.08 46.67
C TYR A 662 -2.43 -14.35 46.91
N ARG A 663 -1.78 -14.67 48.04
CA ARG A 663 -0.44 -14.21 48.41
C ARG A 663 0.45 -15.43 48.62
N PRO A 664 1.40 -15.71 47.71
CA PRO A 664 2.21 -16.92 47.76
C PRO A 664 2.92 -17.16 49.11
N HIS A 665 3.50 -16.11 49.71
CA HIS A 665 4.21 -16.21 51.00
C HIS A 665 3.30 -16.46 52.22
N VAL A 666 1.99 -16.22 52.09
CA VAL A 666 1.02 -16.37 53.18
C VAL A 666 0.21 -17.66 53.01
N HIS A 667 -0.19 -17.95 51.78
CA HIS A 667 -1.15 -19.01 51.45
C HIS A 667 -0.51 -20.31 50.95
N GLY A 668 0.81 -20.34 50.75
CA GLY A 668 1.49 -21.55 50.28
C GLY A 668 1.06 -21.94 48.87
N ARG A 669 0.85 -23.23 48.61
CA ARG A 669 0.55 -23.75 47.25
C ARG A 669 -0.85 -23.31 46.81
N ILE A 670 -1.00 -22.98 45.52
CA ILE A 670 -2.30 -22.58 44.93
C ILE A 670 -3.39 -23.64 45.19
N GLY A 671 -3.03 -24.93 45.11
CA GLY A 671 -3.98 -26.02 45.38
C GLY A 671 -4.52 -26.01 46.80
N ASP A 672 -3.66 -25.79 47.81
CA ASP A 672 -4.08 -25.70 49.22
C ASP A 672 -4.93 -24.43 49.45
N TYR A 673 -4.51 -23.30 48.88
CA TYR A 673 -5.27 -22.04 48.96
C TYR A 673 -6.69 -22.18 48.42
N LEU A 674 -6.88 -22.82 47.26
CA LEU A 674 -8.22 -23.03 46.66
C LEU A 674 -9.13 -23.90 47.54
N VAL A 675 -8.54 -24.83 48.30
CA VAL A 675 -9.27 -25.64 49.29
C VAL A 675 -9.64 -24.80 50.50
N ASP A 676 -8.71 -24.00 51.01
CA ASP A 676 -8.89 -23.19 52.22
C ASP A 676 -10.00 -22.13 52.06
N ILE A 677 -10.12 -21.54 50.87
CA ILE A 677 -11.21 -20.59 50.55
C ILE A 677 -12.51 -21.27 50.11
N GLY A 678 -12.57 -22.61 50.11
CA GLY A 678 -13.76 -23.39 49.78
C GLY A 678 -14.16 -23.40 48.31
N VAL A 679 -13.24 -23.08 47.39
CA VAL A 679 -13.52 -23.05 45.94
C VAL A 679 -13.54 -24.46 45.34
N LEU A 680 -12.70 -25.37 45.83
CA LEU A 680 -12.68 -26.78 45.41
C LEU A 680 -12.42 -27.72 46.59
N PRO A 681 -13.00 -28.94 46.61
CA PRO A 681 -12.65 -29.93 47.60
C PRO A 681 -11.26 -30.53 47.34
N ARG A 682 -10.56 -30.93 48.41
CA ARG A 682 -9.19 -31.46 48.37
C ARG A 682 -9.03 -32.65 47.43
N GLU A 683 -10.02 -33.55 47.39
CA GLU A 683 -10.02 -34.72 46.50
C GLU A 683 -9.91 -34.34 45.02
N THR A 684 -10.59 -33.27 44.58
CA THR A 684 -10.55 -32.79 43.20
C THR A 684 -9.17 -32.25 42.82
N ILE A 685 -8.52 -31.54 43.75
CA ILE A 685 -7.15 -31.04 43.57
C ILE A 685 -6.16 -32.21 43.47
N GLU A 686 -6.28 -33.20 44.35
CA GLU A 686 -5.40 -34.38 44.34
C GLU A 686 -5.54 -35.21 43.07
N GLN A 687 -6.76 -35.37 42.55
CA GLN A 687 -7.01 -36.03 41.26
C GLN A 687 -6.40 -35.24 40.09
N ALA A 688 -6.53 -33.92 40.09
CA ALA A 688 -5.96 -33.04 39.08
C ALA A 688 -4.41 -33.10 39.09
N VAL A 689 -3.80 -33.06 40.28
CA VAL A 689 -2.34 -33.19 40.47
C VAL A 689 -1.84 -34.57 40.05
N ALA A 690 -2.56 -35.65 40.40
CA ALA A 690 -2.19 -37.01 40.00
C ALA A 690 -2.24 -37.18 38.47
N ARG A 691 -3.23 -36.60 37.79
CA ARG A 691 -3.28 -36.57 36.32
C ARG A 691 -2.18 -35.73 35.71
N GLN A 692 -1.88 -34.56 36.27
CA GLN A 692 -0.77 -33.71 35.83
C GLN A 692 0.57 -34.48 35.85
N HIS A 693 0.78 -35.32 36.86
CA HIS A 693 1.97 -36.18 36.96
C HIS A 693 1.92 -37.38 36.01
N ASN A 694 0.76 -38.04 35.86
CA ASN A 694 0.65 -39.25 35.04
C ASN A 694 0.69 -38.96 33.54
N HIS A 695 0.09 -37.86 33.07
CA HIS A 695 -0.02 -37.56 31.65
C HIS A 695 1.32 -37.18 31.02
N TYR A 696 2.28 -36.71 31.82
CA TYR A 696 3.59 -36.26 31.36
C TYR A 696 4.77 -37.11 31.87
N ARG A 697 4.50 -38.20 32.61
CA ARG A 697 5.50 -39.25 32.89
C ARG A 697 5.68 -40.22 31.71
N SER A 698 4.70 -40.31 30.81
CA SER A 698 4.71 -41.26 29.69
C SER A 698 5.55 -40.82 28.50
N ASP A 699 5.75 -39.52 28.28
CA ASP A 699 6.50 -39.02 27.11
C ASP A 699 8.02 -39.09 27.27
N ASP A 700 8.54 -39.11 28.51
CA ASP A 700 9.98 -39.19 28.80
C ASP A 700 10.58 -40.59 28.55
N GLN A 701 9.77 -41.62 28.26
CA GLN A 701 10.27 -42.97 27.96
C GLN A 701 10.42 -43.27 26.46
N THR A 702 10.03 -42.35 25.57
CA THR A 702 10.05 -42.56 24.11
C THR A 702 11.22 -41.92 23.36
N GLU A 703 12.10 -41.17 24.01
CA GLU A 703 13.35 -40.67 23.42
C GLU A 703 14.57 -41.47 23.91
N GLN A 704 14.68 -42.73 23.47
CA GLN A 704 15.99 -43.37 23.32
C GLN A 704 16.33 -43.41 21.83
N PRO A 705 17.44 -42.80 21.39
CA PRO A 705 17.81 -42.78 19.98
C PRO A 705 18.28 -44.17 19.55
N LEU A 706 17.69 -44.67 18.45
CA LEU A 706 18.28 -45.69 17.58
C LEU A 706 18.81 -45.01 16.33
#